data_AF-A0A7S4LVR6-F1
#
_entry.id   AF-A0A7S4LVR6-F1
#
_cell.length_a   1.000
_cell.length_b   1.000
_cell.length_c   1.000
_cell.angle_alpha   90.00
_cell.angle_beta   90.00
_cell.angle_gamma   90.00
#
_symmetry.space_group_name_H-M   'P 1'
#
loop_
_entity.id
_entity.type
_entity.pdbx_description
1 polymer ?
#
loop_
_entity_poly.entity_id
_entity_poly.type
_entity_poly.pdbx_seq_one_letter_code
_entity_poly.pdbx_strand_id
1 'polypeptide(L)'
;MSEVKETDLAWAPPPFPAQGRLPTQALQVGQNCYQQNSAERLYRQELCLAAGRRVEPPCCKTLHISLFFDGTGNNLNNDLFLSNPKHPTNIARLFRTTIGTGTAGGVPTDDQSALLDGAEDGEGKYFKFYMPGVGTPFPEVNDPDYSLFGLVAATKGEERINWALLRIIDVLKFTATEKWLTTAESRRSISNMGTSWDRLWFGGSHNRYEEFCRLLNELAPQLRPLLTQPEPGKPKLLGIKLYVYGFSRGAAAARAFVRWLSELLPPPAAAGENPPQCLQIGEMQLPISVEFLGLLDTVASVGVAHVVPIAEGHMSWADGTMELPSDETYPGLIKKCVHLVSGHEQRLCFPMDSVRRGNGKYPPYATEVVYPGMHSDLGGGYPPGDQGKASGIDDRLLLSQIVLNELYVASFQAGSPLKVPIDSLPEDLKKDAWRAMPPDLIEQFGTNGTLVKRFNAWRELTLNLTTPEKITAEEAASYDPPRASGSLESLVENQIAWLTAWRIDRYARGTMLKTPFYQRATNSEALPAARKAAEKARNKKQQDIIELRNDQIAKQPADQMDDLVLYPGVKDFDPDMAQTQLFEAAKEFGKDYFDGYRIPENLAQAVLDTVLQPMIFVLNTDDEPQEYRRMKAAGEARVAILFPEAGEASNAEQPAGLVRALFDDHVHDSRAWFMHAALGSREMWGGYFRYRMIYFSDKCNKSLSPLVIAGNLVGFATLTTGVVLSFKQKSLSGKLSGLAATGAVRALQVEVLDRITREPVPQLPGGEQLRAFTREPGVVVAQQKARVAEQQLARAQAAIPASWLEQVLTSIA
;
A
#
# COMPACT_ATOMS: atom_id res chain seq x y z
N MET A 1 -32.91 0.15 -4.25
CA MET A 1 -31.61 0.85 -4.33
C MET A 1 -31.06 0.62 -5.72
N SER A 2 -30.51 1.67 -6.35
CA SER A 2 -30.08 1.62 -7.75
C SER A 2 -28.92 0.64 -7.91
N GLU A 3 -29.12 -0.45 -8.65
CA GLU A 3 -28.02 -1.19 -9.27
C GLU A 3 -27.06 -0.18 -9.89
N VAL A 4 -25.76 -0.37 -9.68
CA VAL A 4 -24.73 0.41 -10.39
C VAL A 4 -24.93 0.14 -11.87
N LYS A 5 -25.59 1.07 -12.57
CA LYS A 5 -26.01 0.87 -13.98
C LYS A 5 -24.82 0.92 -14.94
N GLU A 6 -23.72 1.56 -14.55
CA GLU A 6 -22.51 1.73 -15.35
C GLU A 6 -21.27 1.61 -14.46
N THR A 7 -20.34 0.74 -14.84
CA THR A 7 -19.04 0.57 -14.19
C THR A 7 -17.97 1.09 -15.13
N ASP A 8 -17.20 2.08 -14.69
CA ASP A 8 -16.17 2.69 -15.53
C ASP A 8 -15.04 1.69 -15.83
N LEU A 9 -14.50 1.78 -17.05
CA LEU A 9 -13.44 0.88 -17.50
C LEU A 9 -12.16 1.13 -16.70
N ALA A 10 -11.27 0.14 -16.61
CA ALA A 10 -9.92 0.37 -16.07
C ALA A 10 -8.97 0.79 -17.21
N TRP A 11 -7.69 0.94 -16.89
CA TRP A 11 -6.64 1.19 -17.88
C TRP A 11 -5.76 -0.04 -18.06
N ALA A 12 -5.16 -0.12 -19.23
CA ALA A 12 -4.14 -1.10 -19.55
C ALA A 12 -2.78 -0.43 -19.68
N PRO A 13 -1.67 -1.14 -19.46
CA PRO A 13 -0.35 -0.54 -19.56
C PRO A 13 -0.05 -0.14 -21.01
N PRO A 14 0.66 0.98 -21.22
CA PRO A 14 1.20 1.34 -22.53
C PRO A 14 2.34 0.37 -22.93
N PRO A 15 2.77 0.37 -24.20
CA PRO A 15 3.94 -0.40 -24.62
C PRO A 15 5.18 0.01 -23.81
N PHE A 16 5.96 -0.96 -23.35
CA PHE A 16 7.19 -0.66 -22.61
C PHE A 16 8.38 -0.53 -23.58
N PRO A 17 9.12 0.60 -23.55
CA PRO A 17 10.27 0.83 -24.42
C PRO A 17 11.49 -0.01 -24.02
N ALA A 18 12.24 -0.50 -25.01
CA ALA A 18 13.46 -1.30 -24.77
C ALA A 18 14.55 -0.53 -24.02
N GLN A 19 14.61 0.80 -24.20
CA GLN A 19 15.54 1.70 -23.53
C GLN A 19 15.14 2.08 -22.09
N GLY A 20 13.97 1.63 -21.60
CA GLY A 20 13.40 2.10 -20.32
C GLY A 20 12.80 3.50 -20.44
N ARG A 21 12.44 4.10 -19.30
CA ARG A 21 11.67 5.36 -19.24
C ARG A 21 12.38 6.53 -18.57
N LEU A 22 13.67 6.39 -18.23
CA LEU A 22 14.46 7.52 -17.77
C LEU A 22 14.58 8.57 -18.90
N PRO A 23 14.55 9.88 -18.58
CA PRO A 23 14.67 10.91 -19.59
C PRO A 23 16.04 10.83 -20.27
N THR A 24 16.04 11.10 -21.57
CA THR A 24 17.25 11.12 -22.40
C THR A 24 17.50 12.49 -23.03
N GLN A 25 16.56 13.42 -22.85
CA GLN A 25 16.60 14.74 -23.49
C GLN A 25 16.47 15.88 -22.47
N ALA A 26 17.28 16.92 -22.65
CA ALA A 26 17.25 18.14 -21.85
C ALA A 26 15.87 18.83 -21.80
N LEU A 27 15.09 18.75 -22.88
CA LEU A 27 13.74 19.32 -22.93
C LEU A 27 12.80 18.71 -21.88
N GLN A 28 12.88 17.39 -21.68
CA GLN A 28 12.04 16.67 -20.71
C GLN A 28 12.35 17.13 -19.28
N VAL A 29 13.65 17.27 -18.97
CA VAL A 29 14.12 17.80 -17.69
C VAL A 29 13.70 19.26 -17.51
N GLY A 30 13.82 20.08 -18.56
CA GLY A 30 13.39 21.47 -18.55
C GLY A 30 11.88 21.62 -18.28
N GLN A 31 11.04 20.76 -18.86
CA GLN A 31 9.60 20.73 -18.61
C GLN A 31 9.25 20.34 -17.16
N ASN A 32 9.95 19.35 -16.60
CA ASN A 32 9.81 18.97 -15.20
C ASN A 32 10.20 20.14 -14.27
N CYS A 33 11.34 20.78 -14.51
CA CYS A 33 11.77 21.98 -13.76
C CYS A 33 10.78 23.15 -13.90
N TYR A 34 10.21 23.30 -15.10
CA TYR A 34 9.18 24.31 -15.36
C TYR A 34 7.93 24.06 -14.51
N GLN A 35 7.49 22.81 -14.35
CA GLN A 35 6.36 22.46 -13.48
C GLN A 35 6.67 22.63 -12.00
N GLN A 36 7.89 22.30 -11.57
CA GLN A 36 8.32 22.55 -10.19
C GLN A 36 8.18 24.03 -9.83
N ASN A 37 8.72 24.91 -10.68
CA ASN A 37 8.71 26.37 -10.46
C ASN A 37 7.40 27.07 -10.87
N SER A 38 6.28 26.32 -11.01
CA SER A 38 5.04 26.89 -11.54
C SER A 38 4.42 27.99 -10.65
N ALA A 39 4.56 27.88 -9.33
CA ALA A 39 4.04 28.87 -8.39
C ALA A 39 4.88 30.15 -8.39
N GLU A 40 6.21 30.03 -8.39
CA GLU A 40 7.14 31.16 -8.52
C GLU A 40 6.92 31.91 -9.84
N ARG A 41 6.67 31.18 -10.92
CA ARG A 41 6.33 31.75 -12.23
C ARG A 41 5.01 32.50 -12.22
N LEU A 42 3.97 31.93 -11.61
CA LEU A 42 2.67 32.59 -11.47
C LEU A 42 2.81 33.87 -10.63
N TYR A 43 3.52 33.81 -9.51
CA TYR A 43 3.79 34.98 -8.68
C TYR A 43 4.57 36.06 -9.44
N ARG A 44 5.61 35.70 -10.18
CA ARG A 44 6.32 36.64 -11.05
C ARG A 44 5.39 37.25 -12.09
N GLN A 45 4.48 36.48 -12.68
CA GLN A 45 3.52 36.96 -13.67
C GLN A 45 2.56 37.99 -13.05
N GLU A 46 2.05 37.73 -11.85
CA GLU A 46 1.21 38.68 -11.09
C GLU A 46 1.95 40.01 -10.84
N LEU A 47 3.22 39.94 -10.42
CA LEU A 47 4.04 41.13 -10.22
C LEU A 47 4.30 41.88 -11.54
N CYS A 48 4.51 41.16 -12.65
CA CYS A 48 4.68 41.79 -13.97
C CYS A 48 3.41 42.53 -14.41
N LEU A 49 2.24 41.92 -14.20
CA LEU A 49 0.95 42.52 -14.53
C LEU A 49 0.69 43.76 -13.67
N ALA A 50 0.94 43.68 -12.36
CA ALA A 50 0.80 44.80 -11.45
C ALA A 50 1.75 45.97 -11.77
N ALA A 51 2.97 45.68 -12.23
CA ALA A 51 3.97 46.69 -12.59
C ALA A 51 3.82 47.22 -14.03
N GLY A 52 2.95 46.63 -14.86
CA GLY A 52 2.82 46.98 -16.28
C GLY A 52 4.08 46.70 -17.12
N ARG A 53 5.02 45.88 -16.62
CA ARG A 53 6.29 45.56 -17.27
C ARG A 53 6.84 44.23 -16.77
N ARG A 54 7.80 43.64 -17.48
CA ARG A 54 8.56 42.49 -16.96
C ARG A 54 9.40 42.92 -15.75
N VAL A 55 9.25 42.21 -14.65
CA VAL A 55 10.08 42.36 -13.45
C VAL A 55 11.12 41.23 -13.39
N GLU A 56 12.19 41.47 -12.63
CA GLU A 56 13.16 40.43 -12.28
C GLU A 56 12.48 39.30 -11.49
N PRO A 57 13.00 38.06 -11.56
CA PRO A 57 12.52 36.97 -10.72
C PRO A 57 12.52 37.38 -9.23
N PRO A 58 11.37 37.34 -8.55
CA PRO A 58 11.30 37.69 -7.13
C PRO A 58 12.00 36.64 -6.27
N CYS A 59 12.56 37.07 -5.13
CA CYS A 59 13.06 36.15 -4.11
C CYS A 59 11.87 35.43 -3.46
N CYS A 60 11.55 34.23 -3.93
CA CYS A 60 10.43 33.43 -3.48
C CYS A 60 10.71 31.94 -3.70
N LYS A 61 10.04 31.07 -2.93
CA LYS A 61 10.11 29.62 -3.11
C LYS A 61 8.82 28.91 -2.73
N THR A 62 8.58 27.79 -3.37
CA THR A 62 7.60 26.76 -3.03
C THR A 62 8.34 25.57 -2.44
N LEU A 63 7.82 25.01 -1.35
CA LEU A 63 8.40 23.84 -0.70
C LEU A 63 7.88 22.58 -1.39
N HIS A 64 8.79 21.70 -1.79
CA HIS A 64 8.48 20.41 -2.42
C HIS A 64 8.75 19.31 -1.40
N ILE A 65 7.71 18.61 -0.95
CA ILE A 65 7.81 17.56 0.06
C ILE A 65 7.41 16.23 -0.55
N SER A 66 8.33 15.27 -0.57
CA SER A 66 8.10 13.93 -1.09
C SER A 66 8.02 12.91 0.05
N LEU A 67 6.97 12.11 0.07
CA LEU A 67 6.64 11.18 1.16
C LEU A 67 6.55 9.76 0.60
N PHE A 68 7.31 8.83 1.16
CA PHE A 68 7.45 7.46 0.66
C PHE A 68 7.05 6.43 1.72
N PHE A 69 5.85 5.85 1.58
CA PHE A 69 5.33 4.83 2.49
C PHE A 69 5.59 3.42 1.94
N ASP A 70 6.54 2.70 2.52
CA ASP A 70 6.91 1.38 2.00
C ASP A 70 5.90 0.28 2.38
N GLY A 71 5.95 -0.83 1.65
CA GLY A 71 5.06 -1.96 1.86
C GLY A 71 5.38 -2.76 3.12
N THR A 72 4.38 -3.45 3.66
CA THR A 72 4.52 -4.33 4.84
C THR A 72 5.76 -5.23 4.76
N GLY A 73 6.54 -5.30 5.83
CA GLY A 73 7.72 -6.16 5.89
C GLY A 73 8.94 -5.65 5.12
N ASN A 74 8.84 -4.51 4.42
CA ASN A 74 9.95 -3.89 3.70
C ASN A 74 10.54 -2.72 4.48
N ASN A 75 11.87 -2.60 4.41
CA ASN A 75 12.62 -1.62 5.17
C ASN A 75 13.93 -1.29 4.44
N LEU A 76 14.09 -0.03 4.03
CA LEU A 76 15.24 0.44 3.27
C LEU A 76 16.58 0.06 3.91
N ASN A 77 16.69 0.13 5.25
CA ASN A 77 17.92 -0.23 5.92
C ASN A 77 18.30 -1.69 5.66
N ASN A 78 17.34 -2.59 5.90
CA ASN A 78 17.53 -4.01 5.65
C ASN A 78 17.79 -4.28 4.17
N ASP A 79 16.93 -3.77 3.30
CA ASP A 79 16.87 -4.20 1.90
C ASP A 79 17.99 -3.61 1.04
N LEU A 80 18.58 -2.48 1.46
CA LEU A 80 19.68 -1.81 0.74
C LEU A 80 21.06 -2.02 1.37
N PHE A 81 21.17 -2.00 2.70
CA PHE A 81 22.47 -2.02 3.39
C PHE A 81 22.81 -3.38 4.01
N LEU A 82 21.83 -4.12 4.54
CA LEU A 82 22.08 -5.35 5.29
C LEU A 82 21.90 -6.63 4.45
N SER A 83 20.98 -6.62 3.47
CA SER A 83 20.66 -7.75 2.62
C SER A 83 21.70 -7.96 1.51
N ASN A 84 21.98 -9.22 1.20
CA ASN A 84 22.77 -9.63 0.04
C ASN A 84 22.14 -10.87 -0.63
N PRO A 85 21.67 -10.78 -1.89
CA PRO A 85 21.66 -9.58 -2.73
C PRO A 85 20.75 -8.47 -2.18
N LYS A 86 21.02 -7.22 -2.59
CA LYS A 86 20.16 -6.07 -2.27
C LYS A 86 18.83 -6.23 -3.00
N HIS A 87 17.74 -5.84 -2.36
CA HIS A 87 16.40 -5.98 -2.93
C HIS A 87 15.45 -4.85 -2.48
N PRO A 88 15.83 -3.56 -2.62
CA PRO A 88 14.95 -2.46 -2.24
C PRO A 88 13.68 -2.46 -3.10
N THR A 89 12.56 -2.08 -2.48
CA THR A 89 11.27 -1.89 -3.16
C THR A 89 11.33 -0.74 -4.17
N ASN A 90 10.31 -0.63 -5.01
CA ASN A 90 10.16 0.49 -5.92
C ASN A 90 9.95 1.82 -5.18
N ILE A 91 9.33 1.79 -3.99
CA ILE A 91 9.18 2.99 -3.14
C ILE A 91 10.55 3.44 -2.61
N ALA A 92 11.38 2.51 -2.15
CA ALA A 92 12.75 2.77 -1.74
C ALA A 92 13.61 3.32 -2.91
N ARG A 93 13.51 2.75 -4.11
CA ARG A 93 14.22 3.25 -5.30
C ARG A 93 13.80 4.66 -5.70
N LEU A 94 12.49 4.96 -5.64
CA LEU A 94 11.98 6.31 -5.90
C LEU A 94 12.41 7.32 -4.82
N PHE A 95 12.48 6.92 -3.55
CA PHE A 95 13.04 7.77 -2.50
C PHE A 95 14.51 8.14 -2.78
N ARG A 96 15.32 7.15 -3.19
CA ARG A 96 16.73 7.37 -3.56
C ARG A 96 16.86 8.28 -4.78
N THR A 97 15.95 8.17 -5.75
CA THR A 97 15.99 9.02 -6.95
C THR A 97 15.39 10.40 -6.74
N THR A 98 14.79 10.70 -5.58
CA THR A 98 14.21 12.00 -5.31
C THR A 98 15.26 12.95 -4.74
N ILE A 99 15.20 14.20 -5.18
CA ILE A 99 16.01 15.30 -4.69
C ILE A 99 15.42 15.75 -3.35
N GLY A 100 16.26 15.90 -2.34
CA GLY A 100 15.91 16.61 -1.12
C GLY A 100 16.67 16.16 0.11
N THR A 101 16.64 17.04 1.10
CA THR A 101 17.06 16.73 2.47
C THR A 101 15.89 16.16 3.27
N GLY A 102 16.11 15.66 4.49
CA GLY A 102 15.03 15.15 5.35
C GLY A 102 15.47 13.97 6.20
N THR A 103 14.69 12.88 6.18
CA THR A 103 14.94 11.71 7.04
C THR A 103 14.59 10.41 6.33
N ALA A 104 15.49 9.44 6.39
CA ALA A 104 15.22 8.07 6.00
C ALA A 104 14.84 7.24 7.24
N GLY A 105 13.55 7.12 7.52
CA GLY A 105 13.06 6.47 8.73
C GLY A 105 13.51 5.00 8.84
N GLY A 106 13.95 4.60 10.04
CA GLY A 106 14.44 3.25 10.30
C GLY A 106 15.85 2.97 9.78
N VAL A 107 16.53 3.96 9.18
CA VAL A 107 17.94 3.89 8.77
C VAL A 107 18.82 4.53 9.86
N PRO A 108 19.88 3.87 10.34
CA PRO A 108 20.82 4.45 11.30
C PRO A 108 21.40 5.79 10.82
N THR A 109 21.63 6.73 11.74
CA THR A 109 22.05 8.11 11.43
C THR A 109 23.28 8.18 10.53
N ASP A 110 24.28 7.33 10.77
CA ASP A 110 25.53 7.32 10.01
C ASP A 110 25.31 6.97 8.53
N ASP A 111 24.31 6.13 8.23
CA ASP A 111 23.97 5.68 6.88
C ASP A 111 23.01 6.61 6.14
N GLN A 112 22.30 7.50 6.85
CA GLN A 112 21.33 8.42 6.23
C GLN A 112 21.99 9.43 5.28
N SER A 113 23.24 9.81 5.55
CA SER A 113 23.98 10.79 4.73
C SER A 113 24.16 10.35 3.27
N ALA A 114 24.18 9.04 3.00
CA ALA A 114 24.27 8.48 1.65
C ALA A 114 22.95 8.53 0.87
N LEU A 115 21.85 8.89 1.53
CA LEU A 115 20.50 8.85 0.98
C LEU A 115 19.88 10.23 0.76
N LEU A 116 20.46 11.28 1.35
CA LEU A 116 19.89 12.62 1.41
C LEU A 116 20.79 13.64 0.68
N ASP A 117 20.17 14.68 0.13
CA ASP A 117 20.90 15.83 -0.41
C ASP A 117 21.17 16.88 0.68
N GLY A 118 22.07 17.83 0.39
CA GLY A 118 22.39 18.92 1.30
C GLY A 118 21.19 19.85 1.52
N ALA A 119 21.07 20.42 2.72
CA ALA A 119 19.95 21.30 3.04
C ALA A 119 19.91 22.60 2.21
N GLU A 120 21.08 23.05 1.71
CA GLU A 120 21.22 24.22 0.83
C GLU A 120 21.04 23.87 -0.65
N ASP A 121 21.07 22.57 -1.01
CA ASP A 121 20.91 22.15 -2.40
C ASP A 121 19.53 22.55 -2.93
N GLY A 122 19.50 23.01 -4.19
CA GLY A 122 18.27 23.46 -4.83
C GLY A 122 17.55 24.60 -4.09
N GLU A 123 18.30 25.53 -3.48
CA GLU A 123 17.76 26.72 -2.78
C GLU A 123 16.98 26.38 -1.49
N GLY A 124 17.24 25.20 -0.91
CA GLY A 124 16.61 24.74 0.34
C GLY A 124 15.09 24.63 0.22
N LYS A 125 14.60 24.09 -0.89
CA LYS A 125 13.17 23.93 -1.18
C LYS A 125 12.72 22.49 -1.41
N TYR A 126 13.63 21.52 -1.45
CA TYR A 126 13.32 20.11 -1.71
C TYR A 126 13.52 19.25 -0.46
N PHE A 127 12.48 18.51 -0.08
CA PHE A 127 12.43 17.67 1.11
C PHE A 127 11.90 16.29 0.76
N LYS A 128 12.45 15.26 1.41
CA LYS A 128 12.00 13.87 1.22
C LYS A 128 12.06 13.08 2.52
N PHE A 129 11.05 12.23 2.71
CA PHE A 129 10.93 11.39 3.89
C PHE A 129 10.52 9.97 3.51
N TYR A 130 11.26 9.00 4.04
CA TYR A 130 10.96 7.58 3.88
C TYR A 130 10.37 7.03 5.17
N MET A 131 9.24 6.33 5.05
CA MET A 131 8.55 5.65 6.14
C MET A 131 8.62 4.15 5.88
N PRO A 132 9.34 3.38 6.71
CA PRO A 132 9.44 1.94 6.53
C PRO A 132 8.09 1.25 6.73
N GLY A 133 7.91 0.10 6.09
CA GLY A 133 6.66 -0.65 6.14
C GLY A 133 6.29 -1.09 7.55
N VAL A 134 4.99 -1.23 7.81
CA VAL A 134 4.50 -1.84 9.06
C VAL A 134 5.04 -3.27 9.22
N GLY A 135 5.31 -3.67 10.46
CA GLY A 135 5.98 -4.94 10.77
C GLY A 135 7.51 -4.90 10.68
N THR A 136 8.10 -3.73 10.41
CA THR A 136 9.56 -3.51 10.38
C THR A 136 9.98 -2.38 11.33
N PRO A 137 11.26 -2.32 11.72
CA PRO A 137 11.78 -1.27 12.59
C PRO A 137 11.55 0.14 12.06
N PHE A 138 10.92 0.97 12.88
CA PHE A 138 10.90 2.42 12.81
C PHE A 138 11.15 3.03 14.20
N PRO A 139 12.40 3.02 14.70
CA PRO A 139 12.73 3.43 16.07
C PRO A 139 12.34 4.88 16.40
N GLU A 140 12.28 5.77 15.41
CA GLU A 140 11.85 7.16 15.53
C GLU A 140 10.41 7.28 16.06
N VAL A 141 9.55 6.30 15.80
CA VAL A 141 8.17 6.21 16.32
C VAL A 141 8.00 5.19 17.45
N ASN A 142 9.09 4.83 18.12
CA ASN A 142 9.13 3.82 19.20
C ASN A 142 8.73 2.42 18.73
N ASP A 143 9.16 2.02 17.54
CA ASP A 143 8.92 0.69 16.94
C ASP A 143 10.26 0.03 16.55
N PRO A 144 11.09 -0.45 17.48
CA PRO A 144 12.50 -0.76 17.18
C PRO A 144 12.73 -2.10 16.45
N ASP A 145 11.75 -3.00 16.39
CA ASP A 145 11.95 -4.39 15.96
C ASP A 145 10.97 -4.81 14.86
N TYR A 146 11.34 -5.89 14.15
CA TYR A 146 10.39 -6.64 13.34
C TYR A 146 9.35 -7.29 14.25
N SER A 147 8.11 -7.32 13.79
CA SER A 147 6.97 -7.72 14.62
C SER A 147 5.96 -8.48 13.79
N LEU A 148 5.65 -9.70 14.21
CA LEU A 148 4.55 -10.48 13.64
C LEU A 148 3.21 -9.73 13.75
N PHE A 149 2.96 -9.06 14.87
CA PHE A 149 1.77 -8.23 15.03
C PHE A 149 1.77 -7.02 14.09
N GLY A 150 2.91 -6.43 13.78
CA GLY A 150 3.01 -5.38 12.76
C GLY A 150 2.85 -5.92 11.34
N LEU A 151 3.39 -7.11 11.06
CA LEU A 151 3.29 -7.78 9.76
C LEU A 151 1.86 -8.27 9.48
N VAL A 152 1.12 -8.69 10.50
CA VAL A 152 -0.22 -9.25 10.36
C VAL A 152 -1.27 -8.19 10.64
N ALA A 153 -1.22 -7.48 11.76
CA ALA A 153 -2.24 -6.53 12.17
C ALA A 153 -1.96 -5.06 11.78
N ALA A 154 -0.81 -4.78 11.14
CA ALA A 154 -0.39 -3.42 10.76
C ALA A 154 -0.41 -2.44 11.95
N THR A 155 -0.06 -2.95 13.13
CA THR A 155 0.21 -2.12 14.31
C THR A 155 1.27 -1.08 13.96
N LYS A 156 1.18 0.11 14.55
CA LYS A 156 2.05 1.26 14.25
C LYS A 156 1.86 1.90 12.87
N GLY A 157 0.77 1.59 12.17
CA GLY A 157 0.39 2.26 10.93
C GLY A 157 -0.11 3.70 11.12
N GLU A 158 -0.93 3.95 12.15
CA GLU A 158 -1.37 5.32 12.49
C GLU A 158 -0.18 6.22 12.83
N GLU A 159 0.77 5.72 13.63
CA GLU A 159 1.96 6.46 14.01
C GLU A 159 2.83 6.82 12.81
N ARG A 160 2.97 5.93 11.81
CA ARG A 160 3.65 6.22 10.54
C ARG A 160 2.98 7.34 9.75
N ILE A 161 1.65 7.35 9.71
CA ILE A 161 0.87 8.39 9.02
C ILE A 161 0.94 9.73 9.77
N ASN A 162 0.81 9.71 11.10
CA ASN A 162 0.95 10.89 11.94
C ASN A 162 2.36 11.47 11.84
N TRP A 163 3.39 10.62 11.84
CA TRP A 163 4.77 11.04 11.61
C TRP A 163 4.91 11.74 10.24
N ALA A 164 4.29 11.24 9.17
CA ALA A 164 4.31 11.89 7.87
C ALA A 164 3.56 13.24 7.85
N LEU A 165 2.41 13.36 8.51
CA LEU A 165 1.71 14.65 8.68
C LEU A 165 2.60 15.67 9.41
N LEU A 166 3.29 15.25 10.48
CA LEU A 166 4.22 16.12 11.20
C LEU A 166 5.40 16.59 10.35
N ARG A 167 5.81 15.85 9.31
CA ARG A 167 6.88 16.33 8.41
C ARG A 167 6.51 17.62 7.67
N ILE A 168 5.21 17.94 7.51
CA ILE A 168 4.78 19.24 7.00
C ILE A 168 5.14 20.36 7.99
N ILE A 169 4.82 20.17 9.27
CA ILE A 169 5.19 21.11 10.35
C ILE A 169 6.72 21.21 10.46
N ASP A 170 7.40 20.08 10.39
CA ASP A 170 8.86 19.98 10.52
C ASP A 170 9.58 20.77 9.43
N VAL A 171 9.14 20.62 8.18
CA VAL A 171 9.66 21.38 7.04
C VAL A 171 9.38 22.89 7.19
N LEU A 172 8.21 23.27 7.70
CA LEU A 172 7.90 24.68 7.98
C LEU A 172 8.79 25.25 9.10
N LYS A 173 9.00 24.50 10.19
CA LYS A 173 9.91 24.86 11.29
C LYS A 173 11.33 25.03 10.78
N PHE A 174 11.83 24.05 10.01
CA PHE A 174 13.16 24.10 9.41
C PHE A 174 13.30 25.30 8.46
N THR A 175 12.31 25.53 7.59
CA THR A 175 12.33 26.68 6.66
C THR A 175 12.34 28.03 7.39
N ALA A 176 11.70 28.12 8.55
CA ALA A 176 11.61 29.36 9.31
C ALA A 176 12.78 29.59 10.30
N THR A 177 13.45 28.53 10.74
CA THR A 177 14.38 28.58 11.88
C THR A 177 15.69 27.81 11.71
N GLU A 178 15.85 27.08 10.60
CA GLU A 178 16.97 26.15 10.33
C GLU A 178 17.11 25.02 11.37
N LYS A 179 16.03 24.76 12.12
CA LYS A 179 15.97 23.70 13.13
C LYS A 179 14.82 22.75 12.86
N TRP A 180 15.13 21.45 12.91
CA TRP A 180 14.14 20.39 12.87
C TRP A 180 13.42 20.25 14.22
N LEU A 181 12.28 19.55 14.22
CA LEU A 181 11.72 18.96 15.42
C LEU A 181 12.70 17.93 15.97
N THR A 182 12.89 17.91 17.29
CA THR A 182 13.64 16.81 17.89
C THR A 182 12.83 15.53 17.85
N THR A 183 13.48 14.39 18.07
CA THR A 183 12.81 13.09 18.14
C THR A 183 11.81 13.07 19.30
N ALA A 184 12.16 13.63 20.45
CA ALA A 184 11.29 13.77 21.61
C ALA A 184 10.05 14.63 21.32
N GLU A 185 10.23 15.79 20.66
CA GLU A 185 9.12 16.64 20.22
C GLU A 185 8.19 15.87 19.27
N SER A 186 8.76 15.20 18.26
CA SER A 186 8.01 14.39 17.30
C SER A 186 7.21 13.28 17.98
N ARG A 187 7.83 12.50 18.88
CA ARG A 187 7.17 11.39 19.60
C ARG A 187 6.02 11.90 20.48
N ARG A 188 6.21 13.03 21.16
CA ARG A 188 5.16 13.67 21.96
C ARG A 188 3.96 14.06 21.09
N SER A 189 4.21 14.71 19.95
CA SER A 189 3.14 15.10 19.03
C SER A 189 2.45 13.89 18.40
N ILE A 190 3.17 12.83 18.04
CA ILE A 190 2.57 11.58 17.54
C ILE A 190 1.63 10.96 18.59
N SER A 191 2.04 10.97 19.86
CA SER A 191 1.20 10.52 20.97
C SER A 191 -0.05 11.38 21.11
N ASN A 192 0.08 12.71 21.00
CA ASN A 192 -1.06 13.64 21.09
C ASN A 192 -2.02 13.50 19.89
N MET A 193 -1.50 13.17 18.71
CA MET A 193 -2.28 12.91 17.50
C MET A 193 -2.95 11.53 17.49
N GLY A 194 -2.46 10.60 18.32
CA GLY A 194 -2.89 9.21 18.33
C GLY A 194 -4.36 9.04 18.73
N THR A 195 -4.99 7.99 18.22
CA THR A 195 -6.32 7.60 18.65
C THR A 195 -6.21 6.82 19.96
N SER A 196 -6.87 7.28 21.02
CA SER A 196 -6.80 6.63 22.34
C SER A 196 -7.93 5.62 22.60
N TRP A 197 -7.58 4.50 23.21
CA TRP A 197 -8.48 3.39 23.52
C TRP A 197 -9.51 3.72 24.61
N ASP A 198 -9.16 4.59 25.57
CA ASP A 198 -10.07 5.08 26.60
C ASP A 198 -11.31 5.80 26.02
N ARG A 199 -11.22 6.23 24.75
CA ARG A 199 -12.32 6.78 23.95
C ARG A 199 -12.82 5.82 22.85
N LEU A 200 -12.53 4.51 22.96
CA LEU A 200 -13.04 3.42 22.10
C LEU A 200 -12.90 3.70 20.58
N TRP A 201 -11.74 4.23 20.17
CA TRP A 201 -11.40 4.59 18.78
C TRP A 201 -12.07 5.86 18.22
N PHE A 202 -12.67 6.70 19.08
CA PHE A 202 -13.17 8.01 18.70
C PHE A 202 -12.15 9.12 19.00
N GLY A 203 -12.15 10.18 18.19
CA GLY A 203 -11.38 11.40 18.44
C GLY A 203 -10.06 11.55 17.70
N GLY A 204 -9.55 10.54 16.98
CA GLY A 204 -8.27 10.65 16.25
C GLY A 204 -8.19 11.84 15.28
N SER A 205 -9.26 12.09 14.51
CA SER A 205 -9.33 13.25 13.61
C SER A 205 -9.24 14.59 14.37
N HIS A 206 -9.94 14.69 15.50
CA HIS A 206 -9.91 15.86 16.38
C HIS A 206 -8.54 16.05 17.04
N ASN A 207 -7.96 14.99 17.60
CA ASN A 207 -6.61 14.99 18.19
C ASN A 207 -5.55 15.45 17.18
N ARG A 208 -5.61 14.92 15.95
CA ARG A 208 -4.74 15.36 14.85
C ARG A 208 -4.94 16.84 14.54
N TYR A 209 -6.18 17.29 14.40
CA TYR A 209 -6.50 18.69 14.13
C TYR A 209 -5.97 19.61 15.23
N GLU A 210 -6.24 19.30 16.50
CA GLU A 210 -5.80 20.11 17.64
C GLU A 210 -4.27 20.20 17.72
N GLU A 211 -3.57 19.07 17.70
CA GLU A 211 -2.10 19.06 17.82
C GLU A 211 -1.43 19.72 16.61
N PHE A 212 -1.92 19.44 15.39
CA PHE A 212 -1.38 20.04 14.18
C PHE A 212 -1.59 21.56 14.14
N CYS A 213 -2.80 22.03 14.49
CA CYS A 213 -3.10 23.46 14.57
C CYS A 213 -2.32 24.14 15.69
N ARG A 214 -2.14 23.48 16.84
CA ARG A 214 -1.31 24.00 17.95
C ARG A 214 0.11 24.29 17.47
N LEU A 215 0.76 23.30 16.85
CA LEU A 215 2.12 23.43 16.32
C LEU A 215 2.21 24.49 15.22
N LEU A 216 1.24 24.52 14.31
CA LEU A 216 1.21 25.48 13.21
C LEU A 216 1.05 26.92 13.72
N ASN A 217 0.20 27.14 14.72
CA ASN A 217 0.01 28.45 15.34
C ASN A 217 1.21 28.87 16.19
N GLU A 218 1.90 27.94 16.84
CA GLU A 218 3.17 28.21 17.54
C GLU A 218 4.27 28.70 16.58
N LEU A 219 4.26 28.21 15.33
CA LEU A 219 5.16 28.65 14.26
C LEU A 219 4.72 29.94 13.55
N ALA A 220 3.50 30.42 13.79
CA ALA A 220 2.95 31.57 13.06
C ALA A 220 3.82 32.84 13.14
N PRO A 221 4.43 33.21 14.29
CA PRO A 221 5.32 34.38 14.38
C PRO A 221 6.54 34.28 13.47
N GLN A 222 7.14 33.09 13.35
CA GLN A 222 8.33 32.85 12.52
C GLN A 222 7.95 32.72 11.03
N LEU A 223 6.76 32.21 10.73
CA LEU A 223 6.27 32.08 9.35
C LEU A 223 5.76 33.40 8.77
N ARG A 224 5.25 34.32 9.61
CA ARG A 224 4.64 35.58 9.14
C ARG A 224 5.51 36.37 8.17
N PRO A 225 6.82 36.64 8.45
CA PRO A 225 7.67 37.38 7.51
C PRO A 225 7.85 36.66 6.16
N LEU A 226 7.86 35.33 6.15
CA LEU A 226 7.99 34.52 4.93
C LEU A 226 6.71 34.56 4.08
N LEU A 227 5.55 34.62 4.73
CA LEU A 227 4.25 34.61 4.03
C LEU A 227 3.86 36.00 3.52
N THR A 228 4.13 37.06 4.30
CA THR A 228 3.74 38.42 3.93
C THR A 228 4.78 39.15 3.08
N GLN A 229 6.05 38.74 3.12
CA GLN A 229 7.16 39.44 2.48
C GLN A 229 7.14 40.95 2.77
N PRO A 230 7.39 41.37 4.03
CA PRO A 230 7.19 42.77 4.45
C PRO A 230 8.10 43.76 3.72
N GLU A 231 9.23 43.30 3.19
CA GLU A 231 10.19 44.11 2.46
C GLU A 231 10.61 43.42 1.15
N PRO A 232 10.82 44.18 0.04
CA PRO A 232 11.41 43.64 -1.18
C PRO A 232 12.77 42.98 -0.93
N GLY A 233 13.02 41.83 -1.57
CA GLY A 233 14.28 41.10 -1.45
C GLY A 233 14.33 40.06 -0.32
N LYS A 234 13.35 40.03 0.59
CA LYS A 234 13.18 38.91 1.52
C LYS A 234 12.52 37.71 0.81
N PRO A 235 12.86 36.46 1.17
CA PRO A 235 12.26 35.29 0.56
C PRO A 235 10.77 35.20 0.92
N LYS A 236 9.92 35.06 -0.11
CA LYS A 236 8.50 34.77 0.05
C LYS A 236 8.21 33.29 -0.10
N LEU A 237 7.52 32.71 0.87
CA LEU A 237 6.99 31.34 0.79
C LEU A 237 5.64 31.36 0.05
N LEU A 238 5.55 30.62 -1.05
CA LEU A 238 4.37 30.65 -1.93
C LEU A 238 3.40 29.48 -1.73
N GLY A 239 3.87 28.35 -1.20
CA GLY A 239 3.05 27.16 -1.05
C GLY A 239 3.85 25.89 -0.77
N ILE A 240 3.14 24.78 -0.64
CA ILE A 240 3.67 23.43 -0.46
C ILE A 240 3.13 22.53 -1.57
N LYS A 241 4.03 21.81 -2.25
CA LYS A 241 3.71 20.77 -3.22
C LYS A 241 4.10 19.41 -2.65
N LEU A 242 3.13 18.52 -2.52
CA LEU A 242 3.32 17.17 -2.00
C LEU A 242 3.42 16.15 -3.14
N TYR A 243 4.35 15.23 -3.02
CA TYR A 243 4.52 14.07 -3.88
C TYR A 243 4.49 12.81 -3.02
N VAL A 244 3.40 12.07 -3.06
CA VAL A 244 3.14 10.98 -2.10
C VAL A 244 3.19 9.65 -2.84
N TYR A 245 3.95 8.71 -2.32
CA TYR A 245 4.16 7.39 -2.90
C TYR A 245 3.88 6.31 -1.86
N GLY A 246 3.24 5.22 -2.26
CA GLY A 246 3.08 4.08 -1.38
C GLY A 246 2.92 2.75 -2.08
N PHE A 247 3.33 1.68 -1.42
CA PHE A 247 3.15 0.29 -1.85
C PHE A 247 2.41 -0.52 -0.79
N SER A 248 1.47 -1.39 -1.17
CA SER A 248 0.79 -2.30 -0.25
C SER A 248 0.02 -1.55 0.85
N ARG A 249 0.27 -1.86 2.12
CA ARG A 249 -0.20 -1.10 3.28
C ARG A 249 0.39 0.30 3.36
N GLY A 250 1.57 0.52 2.79
CA GLY A 250 2.11 1.86 2.58
C GLY A 250 1.28 2.68 1.58
N ALA A 251 0.71 2.06 0.55
CA ALA A 251 -0.25 2.73 -0.33
C ALA A 251 -1.56 3.07 0.40
N ALA A 252 -2.01 2.19 1.31
CA ALA A 252 -3.15 2.48 2.18
C ALA A 252 -2.82 3.66 3.11
N ALA A 253 -1.62 3.68 3.70
CA ALA A 253 -1.13 4.77 4.54
C ALA A 253 -1.02 6.08 3.76
N ALA A 254 -0.58 6.05 2.49
CA ALA A 254 -0.57 7.21 1.62
C ALA A 254 -1.97 7.77 1.34
N ARG A 255 -2.97 6.91 1.10
CA ARG A 255 -4.37 7.33 0.93
C ARG A 255 -4.94 7.91 2.22
N ALA A 256 -4.70 7.24 3.36
CA ALA A 256 -5.10 7.71 4.67
C ALA A 256 -4.44 9.05 5.02
N PHE A 257 -3.16 9.23 4.69
CA PHE A 257 -2.43 10.50 4.82
C PHE A 257 -3.13 11.61 4.04
N VAL A 258 -3.44 11.39 2.75
CA VAL A 258 -4.12 12.41 1.92
C VAL A 258 -5.54 12.71 2.44
N ARG A 259 -6.24 11.68 2.92
CA ARG A 259 -7.56 11.86 3.55
C ARG A 259 -7.46 12.68 4.82
N TRP A 260 -6.56 12.34 5.74
CA TRP A 260 -6.38 13.07 7.00
C TRP A 260 -5.83 14.47 6.76
N LEU A 261 -4.98 14.67 5.75
CA LEU A 261 -4.56 16.01 5.33
C LEU A 261 -5.77 16.87 4.97
N SER A 262 -6.75 16.34 4.22
CA SER A 262 -7.97 17.08 3.88
C SER A 262 -8.80 17.47 5.11
N GLU A 263 -8.74 16.68 6.19
CA GLU A 263 -9.39 16.99 7.47
C GLU A 263 -8.68 18.10 8.26
N LEU A 264 -7.42 18.40 7.93
CA LEU A 264 -6.65 19.50 8.54
C LEU A 264 -6.77 20.82 7.77
N LEU A 265 -7.36 20.81 6.57
CA LEU A 265 -7.60 22.01 5.78
C LEU A 265 -8.91 22.68 6.24
N PRO A 266 -9.11 23.98 5.95
CA PRO A 266 -10.38 24.65 6.20
C PRO A 266 -11.57 23.87 5.63
N PRO A 267 -12.65 23.66 6.40
CA PRO A 267 -13.85 23.02 5.88
C PRO A 267 -14.62 23.98 4.95
N PRO A 268 -15.54 23.47 4.11
CA PRO A 268 -16.49 24.29 3.38
C PRO A 268 -17.27 25.23 4.31
N ALA A 269 -17.39 26.51 3.95
CA ALA A 269 -18.15 27.47 4.75
C ALA A 269 -19.67 27.21 4.70
N ALA A 270 -20.16 26.68 3.57
CA ALA A 270 -21.52 26.22 3.38
C ALA A 270 -21.55 24.97 2.49
N ALA A 271 -22.67 24.24 2.50
CA ALA A 271 -22.87 23.08 1.64
C ALA A 271 -22.77 23.47 0.15
N GLY A 272 -21.86 22.83 -0.59
CA GLY A 272 -21.64 23.09 -2.01
C GLY A 272 -20.59 24.17 -2.32
N GLU A 273 -19.96 24.78 -1.30
CA GLU A 273 -18.82 25.68 -1.51
C GLU A 273 -17.49 24.93 -1.47
N ASN A 274 -16.52 25.41 -2.25
CA ASN A 274 -15.18 24.85 -2.28
C ASN A 274 -14.31 25.55 -1.23
N PRO A 275 -13.73 24.82 -0.26
CA PRO A 275 -12.81 25.40 0.69
C PRO A 275 -11.48 25.76 0.01
N PRO A 276 -10.75 26.74 0.55
CA PRO A 276 -9.39 27.02 0.09
C PRO A 276 -8.48 25.83 0.42
N GLN A 277 -7.69 25.40 -0.57
CA GLN A 277 -6.71 24.32 -0.41
C GLN A 277 -5.43 24.89 0.20
N CYS A 278 -5.47 25.21 1.49
CA CYS A 278 -4.38 25.85 2.21
C CYS A 278 -4.32 25.42 3.68
N LEU A 279 -3.12 25.49 4.26
CA LEU A 279 -2.95 25.48 5.71
C LEU A 279 -3.34 26.85 6.27
N GLN A 280 -4.19 26.86 7.29
CA GLN A 280 -4.60 28.07 8.00
C GLN A 280 -3.64 28.36 9.15
N ILE A 281 -2.98 29.52 9.13
CA ILE A 281 -1.92 29.91 10.08
C ILE A 281 -2.31 31.25 10.70
N GLY A 282 -3.06 31.22 11.81
CA GLY A 282 -3.74 32.42 12.31
C GLY A 282 -4.66 33.00 11.23
N GLU A 283 -4.42 34.25 10.81
CA GLU A 283 -5.15 34.92 9.71
C GLU A 283 -4.53 34.69 8.32
N MET A 284 -3.38 34.01 8.24
CA MET A 284 -2.65 33.78 7.00
C MET A 284 -2.97 32.42 6.40
N GLN A 285 -2.80 32.29 5.09
CA GLN A 285 -3.01 31.05 4.36
C GLN A 285 -1.76 30.67 3.58
N LEU A 286 -1.40 29.38 3.63
CA LEU A 286 -0.33 28.80 2.83
C LEU A 286 -0.90 27.71 1.92
N PRO A 287 -0.95 27.93 0.58
CA PRO A 287 -1.47 26.94 -0.36
C PRO A 287 -0.76 25.59 -0.23
N ILE A 288 -1.52 24.50 -0.32
CA ILE A 288 -1.00 23.13 -0.31
C ILE A 288 -1.73 22.24 -1.32
N SER A 289 -0.99 21.42 -2.04
CA SER A 289 -1.54 20.48 -3.01
C SER A 289 -0.74 19.17 -3.06
N VAL A 290 -1.42 18.08 -3.38
CA VAL A 290 -0.83 16.80 -3.77
C VAL A 290 -0.67 16.81 -5.28
N GLU A 291 0.53 17.15 -5.75
CA GLU A 291 0.86 17.22 -7.18
C GLU A 291 0.88 15.82 -7.81
N PHE A 292 1.33 14.82 -7.05
CA PHE A 292 1.34 13.44 -7.49
C PHE A 292 1.07 12.47 -6.34
N LEU A 293 0.16 11.52 -6.56
CA LEU A 293 -0.10 10.37 -5.70
C LEU A 293 0.18 9.07 -6.47
N GLY A 294 1.27 8.40 -6.12
CA GLY A 294 1.72 7.15 -6.74
C GLY A 294 1.44 5.94 -5.86
N LEU A 295 0.54 5.06 -6.29
CA LEU A 295 0.13 3.90 -5.50
C LEU A 295 0.48 2.60 -6.21
N LEU A 296 1.06 1.65 -5.47
CA LEU A 296 1.32 0.30 -5.94
C LEU A 296 0.48 -0.67 -5.13
N ASP A 297 -0.48 -1.32 -5.79
CA ASP A 297 -1.27 -2.45 -5.30
C ASP A 297 -1.78 -2.30 -3.85
N THR A 298 -2.56 -1.25 -3.58
CA THR A 298 -3.10 -0.94 -2.24
C THR A 298 -3.76 -2.14 -1.55
N VAL A 299 -3.38 -2.38 -0.30
CA VAL A 299 -3.98 -3.36 0.59
C VAL A 299 -4.26 -2.70 1.95
N ALA A 300 -5.55 -2.56 2.33
CA ALA A 300 -5.94 -1.93 3.59
C ALA A 300 -6.30 -2.92 4.72
N SER A 301 -6.39 -4.22 4.43
CA SER A 301 -6.90 -5.22 5.39
C SER A 301 -5.86 -5.77 6.37
N VAL A 302 -6.37 -6.10 7.56
CA VAL A 302 -5.66 -6.84 8.62
C VAL A 302 -5.46 -8.30 8.16
N GLY A 303 -4.35 -8.92 8.56
CA GLY A 303 -3.88 -10.20 8.04
C GLY A 303 -4.23 -11.42 8.89
N VAL A 304 -5.01 -11.37 9.97
CA VAL A 304 -5.27 -12.54 10.85
C VAL A 304 -6.19 -13.60 10.19
N ALA A 305 -6.63 -13.37 8.94
CA ALA A 305 -7.49 -14.24 8.12
C ALA A 305 -6.90 -15.64 7.78
N HIS A 306 -5.72 -15.98 8.29
CA HIS A 306 -4.94 -17.15 7.86
C HIS A 306 -5.50 -18.53 8.25
N VAL A 307 -6.50 -18.60 9.13
CA VAL A 307 -6.84 -19.84 9.84
C VAL A 307 -8.32 -20.23 9.72
N VAL A 308 -9.17 -19.33 9.21
CA VAL A 308 -10.64 -19.42 9.15
C VAL A 308 -11.17 -18.58 7.97
N PRO A 309 -12.35 -18.87 7.39
CA PRO A 309 -12.91 -18.17 6.21
C PRO A 309 -13.49 -16.80 6.57
N ILE A 310 -12.62 -15.98 7.15
CA ILE A 310 -12.86 -14.62 7.59
C ILE A 310 -12.18 -13.69 6.57
N ALA A 311 -12.87 -12.63 6.17
CA ALA A 311 -12.25 -11.46 5.59
C ALA A 311 -12.11 -10.41 6.69
N GLU A 312 -10.90 -10.05 7.05
CA GLU A 312 -10.72 -8.91 7.95
C GLU A 312 -11.01 -7.61 7.19
N GLY A 313 -11.76 -6.72 7.86
CA GLY A 313 -12.01 -5.39 7.34
C GLY A 313 -10.72 -4.56 7.28
N HIS A 314 -10.86 -3.31 6.83
CA HIS A 314 -9.74 -2.37 6.85
C HIS A 314 -9.14 -2.23 8.25
N MET A 315 -7.85 -1.93 8.33
CA MET A 315 -7.22 -1.52 9.60
C MET A 315 -7.98 -0.35 10.21
N SER A 316 -7.87 -0.17 11.52
CA SER A 316 -8.57 0.92 12.22
C SER A 316 -8.31 2.29 11.59
N TRP A 317 -7.08 2.55 11.13
CA TRP A 317 -6.67 3.79 10.46
C TRP A 317 -7.01 3.82 8.95
N ALA A 318 -7.24 2.68 8.33
CA ALA A 318 -7.59 2.57 6.91
C ALA A 318 -9.12 2.56 6.67
N ASP A 319 -9.90 2.27 7.71
CA ASP A 319 -11.35 2.28 7.63
C ASP A 319 -11.89 3.69 7.40
N GLY A 320 -12.76 3.84 6.39
CA GLY A 320 -13.30 5.14 5.97
C GLY A 320 -12.28 6.11 5.37
N THR A 321 -11.02 5.69 5.14
CA THR A 321 -9.95 6.58 4.66
C THR A 321 -9.34 6.16 3.33
N MET A 322 -9.76 5.02 2.78
CA MET A 322 -9.32 4.56 1.46
C MET A 322 -9.93 5.36 0.32
N GLU A 323 -11.18 5.84 0.44
CA GLU A 323 -11.71 6.74 -0.59
C GLU A 323 -10.91 8.06 -0.59
N LEU A 324 -10.35 8.41 -1.74
CA LEU A 324 -9.63 9.67 -1.91
C LEU A 324 -10.59 10.87 -1.76
N PRO A 325 -10.13 12.01 -1.24
CA PRO A 325 -10.92 13.23 -1.12
C PRO A 325 -11.78 13.52 -2.37
N SER A 326 -13.01 13.96 -2.16
CA SER A 326 -13.91 14.31 -3.26
C SER A 326 -13.33 15.47 -4.06
N ASP A 327 -13.23 15.34 -5.39
CA ASP A 327 -12.90 16.42 -6.31
C ASP A 327 -13.99 17.49 -6.39
N GLU A 328 -15.23 17.15 -6.01
CA GLU A 328 -16.32 18.10 -5.90
C GLU A 328 -16.19 18.97 -4.64
N THR A 329 -15.66 18.41 -3.55
CA THR A 329 -15.51 19.13 -2.26
C THR A 329 -14.14 19.79 -2.13
N TYR A 330 -13.07 19.15 -2.61
CA TYR A 330 -11.69 19.63 -2.50
C TYR A 330 -11.04 19.72 -3.89
N PRO A 331 -11.60 20.56 -4.80
CA PRO A 331 -11.13 20.63 -6.17
C PRO A 331 -9.67 21.07 -6.22
N GLY A 332 -8.87 20.33 -6.98
CA GLY A 332 -7.45 20.63 -7.16
C GLY A 332 -6.57 20.32 -5.95
N LEU A 333 -7.07 19.70 -4.88
CA LEU A 333 -6.22 19.17 -3.81
C LEU A 333 -5.27 18.10 -4.36
N ILE A 334 -5.80 17.15 -5.13
CA ILE A 334 -5.03 16.11 -5.83
C ILE A 334 -4.98 16.46 -7.31
N LYS A 335 -3.79 16.63 -7.87
CA LYS A 335 -3.61 16.96 -9.29
C LYS A 335 -3.55 15.72 -10.17
N LYS A 336 -2.85 14.68 -9.73
CA LYS A 336 -2.71 13.40 -10.46
C LYS A 336 -2.54 12.23 -9.48
N CYS A 337 -3.30 11.16 -9.70
CA CYS A 337 -3.17 9.90 -8.99
C CYS A 337 -2.97 8.77 -10.00
N VAL A 338 -1.92 7.96 -9.80
CA VAL A 338 -1.65 6.77 -10.60
C VAL A 338 -1.59 5.58 -9.66
N HIS A 339 -2.48 4.60 -9.87
CA HIS A 339 -2.53 3.38 -9.09
C HIS A 339 -2.25 2.18 -10.00
N LEU A 340 -1.12 1.51 -9.79
CA LEU A 340 -0.73 0.32 -10.55
C LEU A 340 -1.09 -0.92 -9.72
N VAL A 341 -1.89 -1.82 -10.28
CA VAL A 341 -2.50 -2.96 -9.55
C VAL A 341 -2.14 -4.30 -10.14
N SER A 342 -1.98 -5.31 -9.28
CA SER A 342 -1.60 -6.67 -9.69
C SER A 342 -2.79 -7.38 -10.31
N GLY A 343 -2.59 -7.92 -11.51
CA GLY A 343 -3.56 -8.78 -12.20
C GLY A 343 -3.55 -10.25 -11.74
N HIS A 344 -2.58 -10.67 -10.93
CA HIS A 344 -2.38 -12.09 -10.60
C HIS A 344 -2.39 -12.44 -9.11
N GLU A 345 -2.35 -11.45 -8.22
CA GLU A 345 -2.42 -11.69 -6.77
C GLU A 345 -3.78 -12.31 -6.37
N GLN A 346 -3.75 -13.32 -5.48
CA GLN A 346 -4.94 -14.10 -5.10
C GLN A 346 -5.01 -14.44 -3.60
N ARG A 347 -4.00 -14.07 -2.80
CA ARG A 347 -4.00 -14.35 -1.36
C ARG A 347 -5.18 -13.65 -0.69
N LEU A 348 -5.83 -14.35 0.24
CA LEU A 348 -6.98 -13.81 0.98
C LEU A 348 -6.57 -12.63 1.87
N CYS A 349 -5.34 -12.64 2.37
CA CYS A 349 -4.78 -11.58 3.19
C CYS A 349 -4.28 -10.34 2.41
N PHE A 350 -4.37 -10.34 1.07
CA PHE A 350 -4.02 -9.20 0.23
C PHE A 350 -5.20 -8.74 -0.64
N PRO A 351 -6.38 -8.43 -0.06
CA PRO A 351 -7.45 -7.81 -0.82
C PRO A 351 -6.98 -6.46 -1.37
N MET A 352 -7.42 -6.13 -2.58
CA MET A 352 -7.06 -4.89 -3.24
C MET A 352 -8.06 -3.78 -2.86
N ASP A 353 -7.57 -2.59 -2.57
CA ASP A 353 -8.41 -1.39 -2.49
C ASP A 353 -8.27 -0.59 -3.78
N SER A 354 -9.31 -0.56 -4.61
CA SER A 354 -9.33 0.26 -5.81
C SER A 354 -9.50 1.74 -5.46
N VAL A 355 -9.00 2.64 -6.32
CA VAL A 355 -9.30 4.09 -6.25
C VAL A 355 -10.64 4.46 -6.90
N ARG A 356 -11.36 3.50 -7.49
CA ARG A 356 -12.72 3.69 -8.01
C ARG A 356 -13.71 3.87 -6.85
N ARG A 357 -14.62 4.83 -6.97
CA ARG A 357 -15.62 5.14 -5.94
C ARG A 357 -16.79 4.13 -5.97
N GLY A 358 -17.58 4.09 -4.89
CA GLY A 358 -18.75 3.20 -4.77
C GLY A 358 -19.86 3.46 -5.79
N ASN A 359 -19.83 4.61 -6.47
CA ASN A 359 -20.72 4.95 -7.59
C ASN A 359 -20.29 4.33 -8.95
N GLY A 360 -19.18 3.59 -8.98
CA GLY A 360 -18.66 2.93 -10.18
C GLY A 360 -17.74 3.79 -11.05
N LYS A 361 -17.43 5.03 -10.66
CA LYS A 361 -16.58 5.96 -11.42
C LYS A 361 -15.22 6.19 -10.76
N TYR A 362 -14.21 6.42 -11.59
CA TYR A 362 -12.92 6.91 -11.12
C TYR A 362 -12.96 8.43 -10.88
N PRO A 363 -12.27 8.95 -9.86
CA PRO A 363 -12.01 10.39 -9.77
C PRO A 363 -11.32 10.89 -11.05
N PRO A 364 -11.60 12.12 -11.53
CA PRO A 364 -11.09 12.62 -12.80
C PRO A 364 -9.56 12.77 -12.84
N TYR A 365 -8.92 12.90 -11.67
CA TYR A 365 -7.47 12.96 -11.53
C TYR A 365 -6.80 11.58 -11.41
N ALA A 366 -7.57 10.48 -11.36
CA ALA A 366 -7.08 9.14 -11.04
C ALA A 366 -7.01 8.23 -12.28
N THR A 367 -5.97 7.41 -12.34
CA THR A 367 -5.75 6.40 -13.38
C THR A 367 -5.32 5.10 -12.73
N GLU A 368 -6.08 4.01 -12.95
CA GLU A 368 -5.83 2.70 -12.34
C GLU A 368 -5.52 1.63 -13.40
N VAL A 369 -4.31 1.07 -13.36
CA VAL A 369 -3.75 0.28 -14.47
C VAL A 369 -3.38 -1.13 -14.01
N VAL A 370 -3.86 -2.16 -14.73
CA VAL A 370 -3.62 -3.56 -14.38
C VAL A 370 -2.32 -4.09 -15.00
N TYR A 371 -1.36 -4.51 -14.17
CA TYR A 371 -0.06 -5.06 -14.57
C TYR A 371 0.05 -6.57 -14.32
N PRO A 372 0.92 -7.30 -15.03
CA PRO A 372 1.21 -8.70 -14.73
C PRO A 372 2.03 -8.84 -13.44
N GLY A 373 2.14 -10.08 -12.94
CA GLY A 373 2.79 -10.37 -11.67
C GLY A 373 1.89 -10.32 -10.44
N MET A 374 2.42 -10.83 -9.33
CA MET A 374 1.85 -10.80 -7.97
C MET A 374 2.09 -9.44 -7.29
N HIS A 375 1.77 -9.34 -6.00
CA HIS A 375 1.91 -8.11 -5.21
C HIS A 375 3.31 -7.44 -5.29
N SER A 376 4.38 -8.18 -4.96
CA SER A 376 5.75 -7.64 -4.97
C SER A 376 6.41 -7.68 -6.35
N ASP A 377 5.79 -8.33 -7.34
CA ASP A 377 6.18 -8.14 -8.75
C ASP A 377 5.84 -6.73 -9.25
N LEU A 378 4.98 -5.99 -8.54
CA LEU A 378 4.72 -4.57 -8.78
C LEU A 378 5.50 -3.70 -7.80
N GLY A 379 5.37 -3.97 -6.50
CA GLY A 379 5.98 -3.16 -5.46
C GLY A 379 7.51 -3.24 -5.38
N GLY A 380 8.11 -4.28 -5.95
CA GLY A 380 9.50 -4.65 -5.68
C GLY A 380 9.64 -5.37 -4.34
N GLY A 381 10.88 -5.71 -3.98
CA GLY A 381 11.21 -6.43 -2.75
C GLY A 381 11.64 -7.88 -2.95
N TYR A 382 11.37 -8.47 -4.12
CA TYR A 382 11.95 -9.76 -4.49
C TYR A 382 13.42 -9.60 -4.92
N PRO A 383 14.36 -10.38 -4.38
CA PRO A 383 15.72 -10.42 -4.90
C PRO A 383 15.80 -11.20 -6.23
N PRO A 384 16.77 -10.89 -7.11
CA PRO A 384 17.06 -11.72 -8.28
C PRO A 384 17.33 -13.17 -7.87
N GLY A 385 16.69 -14.11 -8.56
CA GLY A 385 16.80 -15.54 -8.27
C GLY A 385 15.77 -16.09 -7.28
N ASP A 386 14.99 -15.24 -6.60
CA ASP A 386 13.94 -15.73 -5.70
C ASP A 386 12.94 -16.60 -6.47
N GLN A 387 12.56 -17.74 -5.87
CA GLN A 387 11.74 -18.76 -6.55
C GLN A 387 12.27 -19.23 -7.93
N GLY A 388 13.56 -19.00 -8.21
CA GLY A 388 14.19 -19.25 -9.51
C GLY A 388 13.79 -18.27 -10.62
N LYS A 389 13.13 -17.16 -10.26
CA LYS A 389 12.68 -16.07 -11.12
C LYS A 389 13.78 -15.02 -11.25
N ALA A 390 13.78 -14.28 -12.35
CA ALA A 390 14.72 -13.21 -12.64
C ALA A 390 16.18 -13.58 -12.34
N SER A 391 16.60 -14.80 -12.68
CA SER A 391 17.95 -15.31 -12.40
C SER A 391 19.01 -14.64 -13.28
N GLY A 392 19.32 -13.38 -12.98
CA GLY A 392 20.38 -12.58 -13.57
C GLY A 392 21.41 -12.17 -12.51
N ILE A 393 22.43 -11.42 -12.95
CA ILE A 393 23.45 -10.85 -12.06
C ILE A 393 22.96 -9.58 -11.33
N ASP A 394 21.83 -9.04 -11.75
CA ASP A 394 21.25 -7.78 -11.30
C ASP A 394 19.71 -7.81 -11.39
N ASP A 395 19.10 -6.67 -11.05
CA ASP A 395 17.64 -6.50 -10.97
C ASP A 395 16.95 -6.39 -12.33
N ARG A 396 17.66 -6.29 -13.46
CA ARG A 396 17.10 -5.89 -14.76
C ARG A 396 16.06 -6.89 -15.31
N LEU A 397 16.05 -8.12 -14.81
CA LEU A 397 15.07 -9.15 -15.14
C LEU A 397 13.86 -9.19 -14.19
N LEU A 398 13.87 -8.46 -13.07
CA LEU A 398 12.73 -8.41 -12.15
C LEU A 398 11.55 -7.71 -12.82
N LEU A 399 10.35 -8.30 -12.72
CA LEU A 399 9.14 -7.74 -13.32
C LEU A 399 8.80 -6.34 -12.74
N SER A 400 9.15 -6.10 -11.48
CA SER A 400 8.97 -4.83 -10.79
C SER A 400 9.71 -3.66 -11.43
N GLN A 401 10.75 -3.91 -12.24
CA GLN A 401 11.49 -2.86 -12.94
C GLN A 401 10.62 -2.12 -13.98
N ILE A 402 9.64 -2.82 -14.58
CA ILE A 402 8.67 -2.19 -15.47
C ILE A 402 7.88 -1.16 -14.68
N VAL A 403 7.26 -1.58 -13.59
CA VAL A 403 6.40 -0.76 -12.73
C VAL A 403 7.16 0.41 -12.10
N LEU A 404 8.43 0.21 -11.73
CA LEU A 404 9.34 1.26 -11.26
C LEU A 404 9.49 2.37 -12.29
N ASN A 405 9.79 2.00 -13.54
CA ASN A 405 9.98 2.94 -14.64
C ASN A 405 8.68 3.69 -14.95
N GLU A 406 7.54 3.00 -14.96
CA GLU A 406 6.22 3.58 -15.22
C GLU A 406 5.83 4.60 -14.15
N LEU A 407 6.03 4.26 -12.87
CA LEU A 407 5.73 5.18 -11.77
C LEU A 407 6.69 6.38 -11.75
N TYR A 408 7.98 6.16 -12.07
CA TYR A 408 8.98 7.22 -12.21
C TYR A 408 8.51 8.25 -13.25
N VAL A 409 8.24 7.82 -14.49
CA VAL A 409 7.90 8.75 -15.57
C VAL A 409 6.56 9.45 -15.33
N ALA A 410 5.57 8.73 -14.77
CA ALA A 410 4.26 9.30 -14.47
C ALA A 410 4.36 10.46 -13.47
N SER A 411 5.25 10.31 -12.48
CA SER A 411 5.52 11.31 -11.45
C SER A 411 6.43 12.43 -11.94
N PHE A 412 7.44 12.10 -12.76
CA PHE A 412 8.32 13.07 -13.41
C PHE A 412 7.53 14.04 -14.29
N GLN A 413 6.56 13.54 -15.07
CA GLN A 413 5.66 14.37 -15.87
C GLN A 413 4.75 15.27 -15.01
N ALA A 414 4.45 14.87 -13.77
CA ALA A 414 3.70 15.68 -12.80
C ALA A 414 4.57 16.69 -12.05
N GLY A 415 5.87 16.80 -12.38
CA GLY A 415 6.78 17.75 -11.75
C GLY A 415 7.43 17.26 -10.46
N SER A 416 7.45 15.95 -10.19
CA SER A 416 8.20 15.40 -9.05
C SER A 416 9.69 15.77 -9.11
N PRO A 417 10.33 16.12 -7.99
CA PRO A 417 11.72 16.52 -7.93
C PRO A 417 12.64 15.31 -7.99
N LEU A 418 12.69 14.62 -9.13
CA LEU A 418 13.51 13.44 -9.32
C LEU A 418 14.84 13.77 -9.99
N LYS A 419 15.90 13.12 -9.51
CA LYS A 419 17.20 13.01 -10.14
C LYS A 419 17.07 12.31 -11.51
N VAL A 420 17.98 12.65 -12.41
CA VAL A 420 18.00 12.18 -13.80
C VAL A 420 19.41 11.77 -14.21
N PRO A 421 19.60 10.95 -15.27
CA PRO A 421 20.92 10.72 -15.84
C PRO A 421 21.61 12.04 -16.18
N ILE A 422 22.89 12.20 -15.84
CA ILE A 422 23.61 13.47 -16.01
C ILE A 422 23.60 13.97 -17.47
N ASP A 423 23.63 13.05 -18.43
CA ASP A 423 23.61 13.38 -19.86
C ASP A 423 22.26 13.93 -20.33
N SER A 424 21.19 13.71 -19.57
CA SER A 424 19.87 14.28 -19.84
C SER A 424 19.69 15.69 -19.29
N LEU A 425 20.62 16.19 -18.46
CA LEU A 425 20.53 17.54 -17.91
C LEU A 425 20.80 18.61 -18.98
N PRO A 426 20.05 19.72 -18.99
CA PRO A 426 20.45 20.95 -19.69
C PRO A 426 21.86 21.40 -19.27
N GLU A 427 22.64 21.96 -20.20
CA GLU A 427 24.04 22.37 -19.95
C GLU A 427 24.18 23.33 -18.75
N ASP A 428 23.23 24.23 -18.56
CA ASP A 428 23.21 25.19 -17.46
C ASP A 428 22.94 24.54 -16.09
N LEU A 429 22.32 23.36 -16.08
CA LEU A 429 22.00 22.57 -14.88
C LEU A 429 23.02 21.48 -14.57
N LYS A 430 23.98 21.18 -15.46
CA LYS A 430 25.01 20.14 -15.21
C LYS A 430 25.93 20.44 -14.02
N LYS A 431 26.05 21.72 -13.63
CA LYS A 431 26.77 22.14 -12.42
C LYS A 431 26.05 21.74 -11.12
N ASP A 432 24.75 21.50 -11.19
CA ASP A 432 23.92 21.11 -10.05
C ASP A 432 24.00 19.60 -9.84
N ALA A 433 25.13 19.12 -9.31
CA ALA A 433 25.40 17.68 -9.16
C ALA A 433 24.30 16.93 -8.38
N TRP A 434 23.59 17.62 -7.47
CA TRP A 434 22.45 17.09 -6.72
C TRP A 434 21.25 16.71 -7.61
N ARG A 435 21.16 17.20 -8.86
CA ARG A 435 20.16 16.77 -9.85
C ARG A 435 20.53 15.47 -10.56
N ALA A 436 21.80 15.08 -10.54
CA ALA A 436 22.28 13.90 -11.24
C ALA A 436 21.99 12.63 -10.42
N MET A 437 21.52 11.59 -11.11
CA MET A 437 21.39 10.25 -10.56
C MET A 437 22.77 9.59 -10.49
N PRO A 438 23.17 9.00 -9.35
CA PRO A 438 24.44 8.28 -9.27
C PRO A 438 24.40 7.00 -10.13
N PRO A 439 25.55 6.52 -10.65
CA PRO A 439 25.60 5.38 -11.57
C PRO A 439 24.95 4.11 -11.04
N ASP A 440 25.15 3.76 -9.77
CA ASP A 440 24.55 2.57 -9.15
C ASP A 440 23.01 2.65 -9.12
N LEU A 441 22.46 3.87 -8.98
CA LEU A 441 21.02 4.08 -9.02
C LEU A 441 20.49 4.03 -10.46
N ILE A 442 21.24 4.50 -11.47
CA ILE A 442 20.86 4.33 -12.88
C ILE A 442 20.73 2.83 -13.21
N GLU A 443 21.67 2.01 -12.74
CA GLU A 443 21.62 0.56 -12.93
C GLU A 443 20.37 -0.08 -12.28
N GLN A 444 19.96 0.42 -11.12
CA GLN A 444 18.75 -0.02 -10.41
C GLN A 444 17.43 0.33 -11.12
N PHE A 445 17.45 1.20 -12.13
CA PHE A 445 16.31 1.49 -13.01
C PHE A 445 16.39 0.74 -14.35
N GLY A 446 17.49 0.02 -14.59
CA GLY A 446 17.70 -0.74 -15.81
C GLY A 446 16.67 -1.84 -16.00
N THR A 447 16.41 -2.17 -17.27
CA THR A 447 15.57 -3.29 -17.69
C THR A 447 16.31 -4.16 -18.69
N ASN A 448 15.93 -5.43 -18.78
CA ASN A 448 16.48 -6.37 -19.74
C ASN A 448 15.55 -6.50 -20.95
N GLY A 449 16.09 -6.50 -22.17
CA GLY A 449 15.28 -6.64 -23.40
C GLY A 449 14.42 -7.91 -23.44
N THR A 450 14.84 -8.99 -22.78
CA THR A 450 14.05 -10.22 -22.65
C THR A 450 12.78 -9.99 -21.83
N LEU A 451 12.90 -9.30 -20.69
CA LEU A 451 11.76 -8.92 -19.86
C LEU A 451 10.81 -8.02 -20.66
N VAL A 452 11.33 -7.00 -21.34
CA VAL A 452 10.53 -6.07 -22.14
C VAL A 452 9.76 -6.80 -23.25
N LYS A 453 10.42 -7.69 -23.99
CA LYS A 453 9.78 -8.51 -25.04
C LYS A 453 8.65 -9.37 -24.48
N ARG A 454 8.88 -10.03 -23.33
CA ARG A 454 7.89 -10.89 -22.66
C ARG A 454 6.70 -10.08 -22.11
N PHE A 455 6.96 -8.90 -21.53
CA PHE A 455 5.93 -7.99 -21.05
C PHE A 455 5.04 -7.47 -22.19
N ASN A 456 5.64 -7.00 -23.30
CA ASN A 456 4.87 -6.50 -24.43
C ASN A 456 4.07 -7.62 -25.12
N ALA A 457 4.61 -8.84 -25.21
CA ALA A 457 3.86 -10.00 -25.69
C ALA A 457 2.65 -10.35 -24.79
N TRP A 458 2.78 -10.16 -23.47
CA TRP A 458 1.66 -10.31 -22.53
C TRP A 458 0.57 -9.26 -22.78
N ARG A 459 0.93 -8.01 -23.08
CA ARG A 459 -0.04 -6.97 -23.45
C ARG A 459 -0.80 -7.36 -24.72
N GLU A 460 -0.08 -7.80 -25.74
CA GLU A 460 -0.66 -8.18 -27.03
C GLU A 460 -1.61 -9.36 -26.90
N LEU A 461 -1.15 -10.45 -26.28
CA LEU A 461 -1.92 -11.68 -26.19
C LEU A 461 -3.10 -11.58 -25.22
N THR A 462 -2.88 -11.00 -24.04
CA THR A 462 -3.87 -11.11 -22.95
C THR A 462 -4.82 -9.92 -22.89
N LEU A 463 -4.40 -8.75 -23.40
CA LEU A 463 -5.19 -7.51 -23.40
C LEU A 463 -5.60 -7.06 -24.81
N ASN A 464 -5.20 -7.80 -25.86
CA ASN A 464 -5.50 -7.47 -27.26
C ASN A 464 -5.05 -6.04 -27.64
N LEU A 465 -3.83 -5.67 -27.20
CA LEU A 465 -3.20 -4.39 -27.51
C LEU A 465 -2.15 -4.55 -28.60
N THR A 466 -1.70 -3.44 -29.18
CA THR A 466 -0.61 -3.42 -30.15
C THR A 466 0.66 -2.81 -29.54
N THR A 467 1.81 -3.30 -29.96
CA THR A 467 3.12 -2.69 -29.68
C THR A 467 3.66 -2.06 -30.96
N PRO A 468 3.96 -0.76 -30.98
CA PRO A 468 4.61 -0.12 -32.13
C PRO A 468 5.99 -0.75 -32.42
N GLU A 469 6.37 -0.86 -33.69
CA GLU A 469 7.70 -1.36 -34.07
C GLU A 469 8.84 -0.48 -33.53
N LYS A 470 8.59 0.82 -33.39
CA LYS A 470 9.53 1.80 -32.87
C LYS A 470 8.81 2.72 -31.89
N ILE A 471 9.46 2.99 -30.77
CA ILE A 471 9.03 3.95 -29.75
C ILE A 471 10.10 5.04 -29.72
N THR A 472 9.72 6.28 -30.03
CA THR A 472 10.60 7.45 -30.00
C THR A 472 11.10 7.73 -28.59
N ALA A 473 12.15 8.55 -28.45
CA ALA A 473 12.67 8.92 -27.13
C ALA A 473 11.64 9.73 -26.32
N GLU A 474 10.82 10.52 -27.01
CA GLU A 474 9.72 11.31 -26.46
C GLU A 474 8.60 10.40 -25.95
N GLU A 475 8.17 9.43 -26.75
CA GLU A 475 7.14 8.45 -26.34
C GLU A 475 7.63 7.56 -25.19
N ALA A 476 8.90 7.15 -25.21
CA ALA A 476 9.51 6.33 -24.16
C ALA A 476 9.51 7.03 -22.79
N ALA A 477 9.77 8.34 -22.77
CA ALA A 477 9.74 9.19 -21.59
C ALA A 477 8.34 9.76 -21.29
N SER A 478 7.28 9.11 -21.77
CA SER A 478 5.90 9.47 -21.47
C SER A 478 5.11 8.31 -20.87
N TYR A 479 4.14 8.63 -20.00
CA TYR A 479 3.19 7.67 -19.48
C TYR A 479 1.75 8.08 -19.76
N ASP A 480 1.19 7.52 -20.82
CA ASP A 480 -0.20 7.69 -21.22
C ASP A 480 -0.85 6.30 -21.40
N PRO A 481 -1.34 5.69 -20.32
CA PRO A 481 -1.97 4.37 -20.40
C PRO A 481 -3.31 4.48 -21.17
N PRO A 482 -3.59 3.57 -22.13
CA PRO A 482 -4.89 3.54 -22.79
C PRO A 482 -6.00 2.99 -21.88
N ARG A 483 -7.26 3.36 -22.17
CA ARG A 483 -8.43 2.70 -21.59
C ARG A 483 -8.45 1.23 -22.01
N ALA A 484 -8.73 0.35 -21.06
CA ALA A 484 -8.85 -1.08 -21.32
C ALA A 484 -10.24 -1.42 -21.88
N SER A 485 -10.41 -2.66 -22.34
CA SER A 485 -11.68 -3.15 -22.89
C SER A 485 -12.74 -3.52 -21.84
N GLY A 486 -12.42 -3.40 -20.55
CA GLY A 486 -13.28 -3.87 -19.46
C GLY A 486 -13.03 -3.14 -18.14
N SER A 487 -13.90 -3.42 -17.17
CA SER A 487 -13.72 -2.97 -15.78
C SER A 487 -12.52 -3.67 -15.13
N LEU A 488 -12.05 -3.12 -14.01
CA LEU A 488 -10.97 -3.71 -13.22
C LEU A 488 -11.18 -5.21 -12.95
N GLU A 489 -12.38 -5.59 -12.50
CA GLU A 489 -12.73 -6.98 -12.18
C GLU A 489 -12.57 -7.88 -13.40
N SER A 490 -13.15 -7.49 -14.53
CA SER A 490 -13.09 -8.29 -15.76
C SER A 490 -11.66 -8.47 -16.28
N LEU A 491 -10.80 -7.46 -16.12
CA LEU A 491 -9.39 -7.56 -16.49
C LEU A 491 -8.65 -8.51 -15.56
N VAL A 492 -8.82 -8.37 -14.24
CA VAL A 492 -8.22 -9.28 -13.25
C VAL A 492 -8.68 -10.72 -13.49
N GLU A 493 -9.97 -10.96 -13.71
CA GLU A 493 -10.50 -12.29 -14.04
C GLU A 493 -9.85 -12.88 -15.29
N ASN A 494 -9.67 -12.08 -16.35
CA ASN A 494 -8.99 -12.52 -17.56
C ASN A 494 -7.50 -12.85 -17.31
N GLN A 495 -6.79 -12.04 -16.53
CA GLN A 495 -5.38 -12.29 -16.18
C GLN A 495 -5.22 -13.57 -15.35
N ILE A 496 -6.11 -13.76 -14.37
CA ILE A 496 -6.17 -14.99 -13.59
C ILE A 496 -6.43 -16.22 -14.47
N ALA A 497 -7.24 -16.12 -15.52
CA ALA A 497 -7.47 -17.23 -16.44
C ALA A 497 -6.19 -17.64 -17.18
N TRP A 498 -5.37 -16.68 -17.63
CA TRP A 498 -4.08 -16.96 -18.28
C TRP A 498 -3.08 -17.63 -17.33
N LEU A 499 -2.97 -17.13 -16.09
CA LEU A 499 -2.09 -17.76 -15.09
C LEU A 499 -2.61 -19.14 -14.66
N THR A 500 -3.94 -19.32 -14.58
CA THR A 500 -4.55 -20.63 -14.31
C THR A 500 -4.19 -21.62 -15.41
N ALA A 501 -4.22 -21.22 -16.68
CA ALA A 501 -3.78 -22.07 -17.79
C ALA A 501 -2.31 -22.48 -17.66
N TRP A 502 -1.44 -21.56 -17.25
CA TRP A 502 -0.03 -21.86 -16.93
C TRP A 502 0.10 -22.87 -15.78
N ARG A 503 -0.65 -22.68 -14.68
CA ARG A 503 -0.65 -23.58 -13.53
C ARG A 503 -1.21 -24.97 -13.86
N ILE A 504 -2.21 -25.08 -14.74
CA ILE A 504 -2.73 -26.39 -15.18
C ILE A 504 -1.59 -27.24 -15.76
N ASP A 505 -0.75 -26.67 -16.60
CA ASP A 505 0.37 -27.43 -17.17
C ASP A 505 1.52 -27.59 -16.17
N ARG A 506 2.03 -26.47 -15.64
CA ARG A 506 3.23 -26.48 -14.78
C ARG A 506 2.99 -27.18 -13.46
N TYR A 507 1.88 -26.89 -12.80
CA TYR A 507 1.58 -27.44 -11.47
C TYR A 507 0.80 -28.74 -11.57
N ALA A 508 -0.40 -28.73 -12.16
CA ALA A 508 -1.26 -29.92 -12.13
C ALA A 508 -0.71 -31.09 -12.95
N ARG A 509 -0.18 -30.85 -14.16
CA ARG A 509 0.47 -31.91 -14.96
C ARG A 509 1.93 -32.18 -14.57
N GLY A 510 2.48 -31.41 -13.63
CA GLY A 510 3.82 -31.61 -13.07
C GLY A 510 4.97 -31.26 -14.02
N THR A 511 4.73 -30.51 -15.10
CA THR A 511 5.79 -30.15 -16.05
C THR A 511 6.80 -29.16 -15.45
N MET A 512 6.42 -28.43 -14.38
CA MET A 512 7.30 -27.53 -13.62
C MET A 512 8.62 -28.19 -13.22
N LEU A 513 8.61 -29.46 -12.82
CA LEU A 513 9.81 -30.17 -12.34
C LEU A 513 10.95 -30.22 -13.37
N LYS A 514 10.61 -30.10 -14.67
CA LYS A 514 11.56 -30.12 -15.78
C LYS A 514 11.97 -28.72 -16.23
N THR A 515 11.39 -27.67 -15.64
CA THR A 515 11.66 -26.29 -16.05
C THR A 515 12.93 -25.75 -15.41
N PRO A 516 13.68 -24.88 -16.12
CA PRO A 516 14.86 -24.23 -15.57
C PRO A 516 14.59 -23.41 -14.30
N PHE A 517 13.45 -22.68 -14.22
CA PHE A 517 13.18 -21.83 -13.05
C PHE A 517 13.05 -22.66 -11.77
N TYR A 518 12.32 -23.77 -11.80
CA TYR A 518 12.17 -24.62 -10.62
C TYR A 518 13.49 -25.27 -10.18
N GLN A 519 14.33 -25.65 -11.14
CA GLN A 519 15.66 -26.22 -10.87
C GLN A 519 16.62 -25.21 -10.25
N ARG A 520 16.47 -23.91 -10.57
CA ARG A 520 17.25 -22.81 -9.99
C ARG A 520 16.74 -22.35 -8.62
N ALA A 521 15.49 -22.63 -8.28
CA ALA A 521 14.92 -22.21 -7.00
C ALA A 521 15.74 -22.77 -5.83
N THR A 522 16.04 -21.91 -4.86
CA THR A 522 16.87 -22.23 -3.69
C THR A 522 16.11 -23.09 -2.67
N ASN A 523 16.86 -23.84 -1.86
CA ASN A 523 16.28 -24.81 -0.93
C ASN A 523 17.23 -25.16 0.24
N SER A 524 18.13 -24.23 0.60
CA SER A 524 19.25 -24.54 1.50
C SER A 524 18.80 -24.84 2.95
N GLU A 525 17.62 -24.38 3.35
CA GLU A 525 17.08 -24.50 4.71
C GLU A 525 15.83 -25.40 4.76
N ALA A 526 15.61 -26.21 3.72
CA ALA A 526 14.47 -27.14 3.65
C ALA A 526 14.49 -28.19 4.77
N LEU A 527 15.69 -28.70 5.10
CA LEU A 527 15.87 -29.73 6.12
C LEU A 527 15.76 -29.15 7.54
N PRO A 528 15.07 -29.82 8.48
CA PRO A 528 14.85 -29.30 9.84
C PRO A 528 16.13 -28.90 10.58
N ALA A 529 17.24 -29.61 10.38
CA ALA A 529 18.52 -29.30 11.02
C ALA A 529 19.15 -28.00 10.47
N ALA A 530 19.14 -27.82 9.15
CA ALA A 530 19.65 -26.60 8.50
C ALA A 530 18.80 -25.39 8.91
N ARG A 531 17.47 -25.53 8.88
CA ARG A 531 16.52 -24.52 9.32
C ARG A 531 16.78 -24.05 10.76
N LYS A 532 16.91 -24.99 11.69
CA LYS A 532 17.18 -24.69 13.10
C LYS A 532 18.53 -24.00 13.30
N ALA A 533 19.54 -24.36 12.50
CA ALA A 533 20.84 -23.70 12.55
C ALA A 533 20.77 -22.25 12.05
N ALA A 534 20.06 -22.00 10.95
CA ALA A 534 19.82 -20.67 10.41
C ALA A 534 19.01 -19.78 11.37
N GLU A 535 17.95 -20.32 11.97
CA GLU A 535 17.15 -19.63 12.99
C GLU A 535 18.01 -19.23 14.20
N LYS A 536 18.87 -20.14 14.68
CA LYS A 536 19.82 -19.84 15.77
C LYS A 536 20.80 -18.75 15.37
N ALA A 537 21.30 -18.75 14.14
CA ALA A 537 22.20 -17.72 13.64
C ALA A 537 21.51 -16.35 13.58
N ARG A 538 20.26 -16.28 13.10
CA ARG A 538 19.45 -15.06 13.15
C ARG A 538 19.23 -14.58 14.58
N ASN A 539 18.84 -15.48 15.48
CA ASN A 539 18.57 -15.11 16.88
C ASN A 539 19.81 -14.59 17.59
N LYS A 540 21.01 -15.11 17.25
CA LYS A 540 22.27 -14.53 17.72
C LYS A 540 22.45 -13.09 17.23
N LYS A 541 22.20 -12.79 15.96
CA LYS A 541 22.26 -11.42 15.44
C LYS A 541 21.30 -10.48 16.18
N GLN A 542 20.08 -10.92 16.48
CA GLN A 542 19.14 -10.11 17.27
C GLN A 542 19.67 -9.86 18.70
N GLN A 543 20.31 -10.86 19.32
CA GLN A 543 20.92 -10.70 20.64
C GLN A 543 22.06 -9.68 20.61
N ASP A 544 22.89 -9.70 19.57
CA ASP A 544 23.96 -8.72 19.37
C ASP A 544 23.39 -7.28 19.25
N ILE A 545 22.24 -7.10 18.58
CA ILE A 545 21.53 -5.81 18.52
C ILE A 545 20.97 -5.39 19.89
N ILE A 546 20.44 -6.32 20.68
CA ILE A 546 19.95 -6.02 22.04
C ILE A 546 21.11 -5.52 22.92
N GLU A 547 22.28 -6.15 22.82
CA GLU A 547 23.49 -5.72 23.55
C GLU A 547 23.94 -4.33 23.09
N LEU A 548 23.95 -4.06 21.78
CA LEU A 548 24.22 -2.73 21.24
C LEU A 548 23.26 -1.67 21.79
N ARG A 549 21.95 -1.96 21.84
CA ARG A 549 20.95 -1.02 22.39
C ARG A 549 21.14 -0.75 23.87
N ASN A 550 21.49 -1.76 24.66
CA ASN A 550 21.78 -1.57 26.07
C ASN A 550 22.98 -0.63 26.26
N ASP A 551 24.00 -0.74 25.41
CA ASP A 551 25.14 0.19 25.38
C ASP A 551 24.73 1.60 24.93
N GLN A 552 23.86 1.74 23.92
CA GLN A 552 23.28 3.03 23.52
C GLN A 552 22.56 3.71 24.69
N ILE A 553 21.71 2.97 25.40
CA ILE A 553 20.96 3.47 26.56
C ILE A 553 21.90 3.86 27.70
N ALA A 554 22.92 3.05 27.99
CA ALA A 554 23.87 3.31 29.06
C ALA A 554 24.74 4.55 28.80
N LYS A 555 25.01 4.87 27.53
CA LYS A 555 25.82 6.03 27.11
C LYS A 555 25.02 7.31 26.91
N GLN A 556 23.69 7.22 26.76
CA GLN A 556 22.85 8.38 26.50
C GLN A 556 22.73 9.28 27.75
N PRO A 557 22.93 10.60 27.63
CA PRO A 557 22.68 11.54 28.72
C PRO A 557 21.23 11.48 29.20
N ALA A 558 21.01 11.52 30.52
CA ALA A 558 19.68 11.36 31.13
C ALA A 558 18.68 12.45 30.69
N ASP A 559 19.17 13.67 30.41
CA ASP A 559 18.38 14.81 29.92
C ASP A 559 18.02 14.73 28.43
N GLN A 560 18.63 13.79 27.68
CA GLN A 560 18.41 13.58 26.25
C GLN A 560 17.84 12.18 25.94
N MET A 561 17.35 11.47 26.96
CA MET A 561 16.90 10.09 26.82
C MET A 561 15.72 9.96 25.84
N ASP A 562 14.80 10.93 25.86
CA ASP A 562 13.61 10.93 24.99
C ASP A 562 13.94 11.13 23.51
N ASP A 563 15.14 11.66 23.21
CA ASP A 563 15.63 11.84 21.84
C ASP A 563 16.38 10.62 21.30
N LEU A 564 16.66 9.61 22.14
CA LEU A 564 17.40 8.42 21.74
C LEU A 564 16.64 7.61 20.67
N VAL A 565 17.29 7.40 19.53
CA VAL A 565 16.84 6.51 18.46
C VAL A 565 17.64 5.22 18.54
N LEU A 566 16.98 4.13 18.91
CA LEU A 566 17.62 2.83 19.07
C LEU A 566 18.01 2.22 17.71
N TYR A 567 19.08 1.43 17.69
CA TYR A 567 19.48 0.70 16.49
C TYR A 567 18.36 -0.27 16.04
N PRO A 568 17.99 -0.33 14.75
CA PRO A 568 16.90 -1.17 14.27
C PRO A 568 17.20 -2.68 14.39
N GLY A 569 16.16 -3.46 14.66
CA GLY A 569 16.25 -4.92 14.83
C GLY A 569 16.54 -5.66 13.52
N VAL A 570 16.84 -6.96 13.61
CA VAL A 570 17.09 -7.78 12.40
C VAL A 570 15.81 -8.45 11.90
N LYS A 571 15.71 -8.63 10.58
CA LYS A 571 14.56 -9.25 9.92
C LYS A 571 14.16 -10.56 10.59
N ASP A 572 12.86 -10.81 10.68
CA ASP A 572 12.31 -12.06 11.19
C ASP A 572 12.83 -13.26 10.37
N PHE A 573 12.91 -14.41 11.04
CA PHE A 573 13.42 -15.62 10.40
C PHE A 573 12.45 -16.10 9.33
N ASP A 574 12.91 -16.06 8.07
CA ASP A 574 12.21 -16.57 6.91
C ASP A 574 13.14 -17.55 6.17
N PRO A 575 12.85 -18.85 6.21
CA PRO A 575 13.79 -19.87 5.76
C PRO A 575 13.87 -20.00 4.24
N ASP A 576 15.08 -20.22 3.74
CA ASP A 576 15.34 -20.46 2.31
C ASP A 576 14.84 -21.85 1.86
N MET A 577 13.59 -21.90 1.40
CA MET A 577 12.90 -23.14 0.99
C MET A 577 12.05 -22.96 -0.26
N ALA A 578 12.40 -22.02 -1.13
CA ALA A 578 11.59 -21.63 -2.28
C ALA A 578 11.20 -22.82 -3.16
N GLN A 579 12.14 -23.75 -3.43
CA GLN A 579 11.86 -24.95 -4.23
C GLN A 579 10.83 -25.88 -3.55
N THR A 580 10.98 -26.12 -2.24
CA THR A 580 10.02 -26.94 -1.47
C THR A 580 8.65 -26.28 -1.44
N GLN A 581 8.60 -24.98 -1.17
CA GLN A 581 7.37 -24.19 -1.14
C GLN A 581 6.63 -24.21 -2.48
N LEU A 582 7.34 -24.02 -3.61
CA LEU A 582 6.77 -24.12 -4.96
C LEU A 582 6.24 -25.53 -5.26
N PHE A 583 6.99 -26.56 -4.89
CA PHE A 583 6.57 -27.95 -5.11
C PHE A 583 5.26 -28.28 -4.39
N GLU A 584 5.16 -27.88 -3.13
CA GLU A 584 3.96 -28.14 -2.36
C GLU A 584 2.78 -27.26 -2.81
N ALA A 585 3.03 -26.02 -3.23
CA ALA A 585 2.05 -25.17 -3.91
C ALA A 585 1.53 -25.81 -5.21
N ALA A 586 2.42 -26.41 -5.99
CA ALA A 586 2.05 -27.11 -7.22
C ALA A 586 1.18 -28.33 -6.94
N LYS A 587 1.54 -29.12 -5.92
CA LYS A 587 0.68 -30.21 -5.41
C LYS A 587 -0.67 -29.70 -4.95
N GLU A 588 -0.68 -28.54 -4.30
CA GLU A 588 -1.91 -27.95 -3.81
C GLU A 588 -2.86 -27.62 -4.95
N PHE A 589 -2.37 -26.88 -5.94
CA PHE A 589 -3.11 -26.56 -7.15
C PHE A 589 -3.57 -27.81 -7.90
N GLY A 590 -2.68 -28.80 -8.07
CA GLY A 590 -2.98 -30.04 -8.78
C GLY A 590 -4.12 -30.82 -8.13
N LYS A 591 -4.08 -30.96 -6.80
CA LYS A 591 -5.17 -31.58 -6.04
C LYS A 591 -6.49 -30.84 -6.25
N ASP A 592 -6.48 -29.50 -6.17
CA ASP A 592 -7.70 -28.70 -6.33
C ASP A 592 -8.27 -28.82 -7.76
N TYR A 593 -7.40 -28.92 -8.75
CA TYR A 593 -7.78 -29.06 -10.15
C TYR A 593 -8.40 -30.43 -10.49
N PHE A 594 -7.83 -31.53 -9.98
CA PHE A 594 -8.28 -32.90 -10.28
C PHE A 594 -9.39 -33.39 -9.35
N ASP A 595 -9.23 -33.21 -8.04
CA ASP A 595 -10.15 -33.75 -7.02
C ASP A 595 -11.34 -32.82 -6.75
N GLY A 596 -11.29 -31.61 -7.31
CA GLY A 596 -12.28 -30.57 -7.11
C GLY A 596 -11.93 -29.64 -5.96
N TYR A 597 -12.77 -28.61 -5.81
CA TYR A 597 -12.59 -27.58 -4.80
C TYR A 597 -12.56 -28.18 -3.38
N ARG A 598 -11.50 -27.86 -2.62
CA ARG A 598 -11.36 -28.28 -1.23
C ARG A 598 -12.37 -27.55 -0.36
N ILE A 599 -13.07 -28.32 0.46
CA ILE A 599 -13.71 -27.79 1.65
C ILE A 599 -13.14 -28.53 2.85
N PRO A 600 -12.42 -27.87 3.77
CA PRO A 600 -11.84 -28.53 4.94
C PRO A 600 -12.89 -29.35 5.70
N GLU A 601 -12.56 -30.60 6.06
CA GLU A 601 -13.56 -31.58 6.54
C GLU A 601 -14.06 -31.38 7.97
N ASN A 602 -13.39 -30.62 8.86
CA ASN A 602 -13.98 -30.05 10.12
C ASN A 602 -12.97 -29.29 11.02
N LEU A 603 -13.53 -28.36 11.82
CA LEU A 603 -13.05 -27.78 13.11
C LEU A 603 -11.86 -26.80 13.11
N ALA A 604 -11.84 -25.79 12.24
CA ALA A 604 -11.11 -24.59 12.62
C ALA A 604 -11.94 -23.83 13.67
N GLN A 605 -11.43 -23.77 14.90
CA GLN A 605 -11.91 -22.83 15.91
C GLN A 605 -10.94 -21.65 15.91
N ALA A 606 -11.44 -20.45 15.64
CA ALA A 606 -10.69 -19.24 15.93
C ALA A 606 -11.02 -18.82 17.37
N VAL A 607 -10.01 -18.81 18.24
CA VAL A 607 -10.15 -18.27 19.60
C VAL A 607 -9.84 -16.79 19.53
N LEU A 608 -10.83 -15.95 19.82
CA LEU A 608 -10.64 -14.54 20.09
C LEU A 608 -10.50 -14.38 21.60
N ASP A 609 -9.25 -14.38 22.06
CA ASP A 609 -8.90 -14.19 23.48
C ASP A 609 -9.52 -12.92 24.07
N THR A 610 -9.76 -11.93 23.21
CA THR A 610 -10.58 -10.76 23.46
C THR A 610 -11.28 -10.33 22.16
N VAL A 611 -12.51 -9.80 22.22
CA VAL A 611 -13.21 -9.21 21.05
C VAL A 611 -12.64 -7.82 20.76
N LEU A 612 -11.31 -7.70 20.70
CA LEU A 612 -10.60 -6.42 20.52
C LEU A 612 -10.12 -6.23 19.08
N GLN A 613 -10.46 -7.15 18.16
CA GLN A 613 -10.16 -6.97 16.75
C GLN A 613 -11.15 -5.98 16.10
N PRO A 614 -10.67 -5.08 15.21
CA PRO A 614 -11.47 -3.96 14.74
C PRO A 614 -12.64 -4.41 13.85
N MET A 615 -12.42 -5.29 12.87
CA MET A 615 -13.46 -5.74 11.93
C MET A 615 -13.18 -7.14 11.37
N ILE A 616 -14.18 -8.02 11.48
CA ILE A 616 -14.14 -9.40 11.00
C ILE A 616 -15.41 -9.63 10.19
N PHE A 617 -15.26 -10.06 8.93
CA PHE A 617 -16.34 -10.50 8.06
C PHE A 617 -16.20 -11.98 7.75
N VAL A 618 -17.29 -12.64 7.38
CA VAL A 618 -17.33 -13.99 6.83
C VAL A 618 -17.48 -13.88 5.32
N LEU A 619 -16.68 -14.64 4.58
CA LEU A 619 -16.81 -14.74 3.13
C LEU A 619 -18.09 -15.48 2.75
N ASN A 620 -18.80 -15.00 1.72
CA ASN A 620 -19.90 -15.78 1.15
C ASN A 620 -19.33 -17.01 0.43
N THR A 621 -19.50 -18.19 1.02
CA THR A 621 -19.04 -19.45 0.42
C THR A 621 -19.95 -19.93 -0.71
N ASP A 622 -21.14 -19.35 -0.89
CA ASP A 622 -22.08 -19.77 -1.94
C ASP A 622 -21.59 -19.41 -3.35
N ASP A 623 -20.74 -18.38 -3.47
CA ASP A 623 -20.17 -17.92 -4.74
C ASP A 623 -18.91 -18.74 -5.15
N GLU A 624 -18.24 -19.40 -4.19
CA GLU A 624 -16.97 -20.10 -4.41
C GLU A 624 -17.05 -21.24 -5.44
N PRO A 625 -18.09 -22.11 -5.45
CA PRO A 625 -18.22 -23.14 -6.48
C PRO A 625 -18.38 -22.55 -7.88
N GLN A 626 -19.01 -21.38 -8.00
CA GLN A 626 -19.17 -20.70 -9.28
C GLN A 626 -17.84 -20.09 -9.75
N GLU A 627 -17.10 -19.41 -8.87
CA GLU A 627 -15.75 -18.91 -9.16
C GLU A 627 -14.84 -20.05 -9.62
N TYR A 628 -14.78 -21.14 -8.85
CA TYR A 628 -13.98 -22.33 -9.18
C TYR A 628 -14.26 -22.83 -10.61
N ARG A 629 -15.55 -23.04 -10.94
CA ARG A 629 -15.94 -23.56 -12.27
C ARG A 629 -15.57 -22.58 -13.39
N ARG A 630 -15.79 -21.28 -13.19
CA ARG A 630 -15.44 -20.25 -14.17
C ARG A 630 -13.94 -20.21 -14.40
N MET A 631 -13.14 -20.19 -13.35
CA MET A 631 -11.68 -20.16 -13.41
C MET A 631 -11.12 -21.42 -14.08
N LYS A 632 -11.60 -22.61 -13.68
CA LYS A 632 -11.18 -23.88 -14.28
C LYS A 632 -11.48 -23.91 -15.78
N ALA A 633 -12.71 -23.62 -16.18
CA ALA A 633 -13.11 -23.60 -17.58
C ALA A 633 -12.32 -22.56 -18.40
N ALA A 634 -12.14 -21.36 -17.85
CA ALA A 634 -11.39 -20.28 -18.49
C ALA A 634 -9.90 -20.60 -18.64
N GLY A 635 -9.30 -21.26 -17.64
CA GLY A 635 -7.93 -21.76 -17.69
C GLY A 635 -7.77 -22.88 -18.72
N GLU A 636 -8.62 -23.90 -18.68
CA GLU A 636 -8.61 -25.04 -19.61
C GLU A 636 -8.71 -24.59 -21.08
N ALA A 637 -9.58 -23.62 -21.36
CA ALA A 637 -9.74 -23.04 -22.70
C ALA A 637 -8.46 -22.36 -23.24
N ARG A 638 -7.52 -21.96 -22.37
CA ARG A 638 -6.28 -21.26 -22.73
C ARG A 638 -5.04 -22.15 -22.72
N VAL A 639 -5.13 -23.38 -22.19
CA VAL A 639 -3.95 -24.27 -22.06
C VAL A 639 -3.31 -24.54 -23.42
N ALA A 640 -4.10 -24.91 -24.44
CA ALA A 640 -3.57 -25.24 -25.77
C ALA A 640 -2.89 -24.04 -26.48
N ILE A 641 -3.22 -22.80 -26.06
CA ILE A 641 -2.59 -21.58 -26.58
C ILE A 641 -1.17 -21.45 -26.03
N LEU A 642 -1.00 -21.62 -24.71
CA LEU A 642 0.30 -21.54 -24.05
C LEU A 642 1.17 -22.78 -24.29
N PHE A 643 0.54 -23.96 -24.36
CA PHE A 643 1.17 -25.28 -24.47
C PHE A 643 0.58 -26.04 -25.67
N PRO A 644 1.05 -25.77 -26.90
CA PRO A 644 0.53 -26.42 -28.10
C PRO A 644 0.92 -27.90 -28.16
N GLU A 645 0.12 -28.72 -28.83
CA GLU A 645 0.36 -30.17 -28.98
C GLU A 645 1.69 -30.48 -29.69
N ALA A 646 2.14 -29.60 -30.58
CA ALA A 646 3.44 -29.69 -31.26
C ALA A 646 4.65 -29.43 -30.33
N GLY A 647 4.40 -29.09 -29.06
CA GLY A 647 5.42 -28.85 -28.03
C GLY A 647 5.80 -27.38 -27.87
N GLU A 648 6.37 -27.03 -26.72
CA GLU A 648 6.71 -25.64 -26.36
C GLU A 648 7.64 -24.92 -27.34
N ALA A 649 8.51 -25.68 -28.02
CA ALA A 649 9.41 -25.14 -29.04
C ALA A 649 8.65 -24.59 -30.27
N SER A 650 7.45 -25.10 -30.57
CA SER A 650 6.69 -24.72 -31.77
C SER A 650 6.15 -23.29 -31.71
N ASN A 651 5.99 -22.72 -30.51
CA ASN A 651 5.50 -21.35 -30.31
C ASN A 651 6.44 -20.48 -29.46
N ALA A 652 7.68 -20.90 -29.20
CA ALA A 652 8.60 -20.24 -28.26
C ALA A 652 8.80 -18.74 -28.53
N GLU A 653 8.90 -18.35 -29.80
CA GLU A 653 9.08 -16.96 -30.22
C GLU A 653 7.76 -16.22 -30.52
N GLN A 654 6.62 -16.92 -30.45
CA GLN A 654 5.30 -16.33 -30.65
C GLN A 654 4.80 -15.71 -29.34
N PRO A 655 3.82 -14.78 -29.36
CA PRO A 655 3.32 -14.13 -28.16
C PRO A 655 2.95 -15.11 -27.03
N ALA A 656 2.32 -16.25 -27.36
CA ALA A 656 1.98 -17.27 -26.39
C ALA A 656 3.19 -17.94 -25.71
N GLY A 657 4.26 -18.23 -26.46
CA GLY A 657 5.50 -18.77 -25.87
C GLY A 657 6.24 -17.75 -25.02
N LEU A 658 6.22 -16.48 -25.41
CA LEU A 658 6.79 -15.37 -24.63
C LEU A 658 6.01 -15.11 -23.34
N VAL A 659 4.68 -15.22 -23.36
CA VAL A 659 3.84 -15.14 -22.16
C VAL A 659 4.06 -16.33 -21.23
N ARG A 660 4.17 -17.55 -21.77
CA ARG A 660 4.58 -18.72 -20.99
C ARG A 660 5.92 -18.48 -20.29
N ALA A 661 6.90 -17.93 -21.01
CA ALA A 661 8.21 -17.59 -20.47
C ALA A 661 8.17 -16.44 -19.45
N LEU A 662 7.23 -15.48 -19.59
CA LEU A 662 6.96 -14.46 -18.57
C LEU A 662 6.56 -15.11 -17.24
N PHE A 663 5.62 -16.07 -17.28
CA PHE A 663 5.18 -16.79 -16.09
C PHE A 663 6.26 -17.71 -15.51
N ASP A 664 7.03 -18.39 -16.37
CA ASP A 664 8.12 -19.28 -15.95
C ASP A 664 9.24 -18.51 -15.25
N ASP A 665 9.69 -17.38 -15.81
CA ASP A 665 10.94 -16.74 -15.36
C ASP A 665 10.75 -15.40 -14.62
N HIS A 666 9.57 -14.78 -14.63
CA HIS A 666 9.41 -13.42 -14.07
C HIS A 666 8.29 -13.28 -13.04
N VAL A 667 7.18 -13.99 -13.20
CA VAL A 667 6.05 -13.93 -12.25
C VAL A 667 6.33 -14.87 -11.08
N HIS A 668 6.36 -14.31 -9.86
CA HIS A 668 6.50 -15.08 -8.63
C HIS A 668 5.16 -15.75 -8.26
N ASP A 669 5.20 -16.69 -7.33
CA ASP A 669 4.02 -17.25 -6.68
C ASP A 669 4.00 -16.85 -5.21
N SER A 670 3.28 -15.76 -4.92
CA SER A 670 3.20 -15.21 -3.58
C SER A 670 2.51 -16.15 -2.59
N ARG A 671 1.64 -17.06 -3.06
CA ARG A 671 0.95 -18.07 -2.23
C ARG A 671 1.87 -19.24 -1.85
N ALA A 672 2.89 -19.53 -2.65
CA ALA A 672 3.86 -20.57 -2.31
C ALA A 672 4.69 -20.19 -1.06
N TRP A 673 5.05 -18.92 -0.95
CA TRP A 673 5.95 -18.39 0.08
C TRP A 673 5.24 -17.86 1.33
N PHE A 674 4.20 -17.05 1.16
CA PHE A 674 3.73 -16.11 2.18
C PHE A 674 3.39 -16.77 3.54
N MET A 675 4.08 -16.30 4.60
CA MET A 675 3.88 -16.68 6.02
C MET A 675 4.00 -18.18 6.34
N HIS A 676 4.49 -18.99 5.41
CA HIS A 676 4.57 -20.44 5.55
C HIS A 676 5.36 -20.88 6.79
N ALA A 677 6.48 -20.21 7.06
CA ALA A 677 7.34 -20.54 8.19
C ALA A 677 6.75 -20.12 9.54
N ALA A 678 6.08 -18.97 9.59
CA ALA A 678 5.49 -18.44 10.81
C ALA A 678 4.19 -19.15 11.22
N LEU A 679 3.43 -19.69 10.25
CA LEU A 679 2.10 -20.28 10.49
C LEU A 679 2.08 -21.81 10.38
N GLY A 680 3.19 -22.44 9.96
CA GLY A 680 3.29 -23.88 9.77
C GLY A 680 2.35 -24.47 8.71
N SER A 681 1.63 -23.64 7.95
CA SER A 681 0.71 -24.02 6.88
C SER A 681 0.52 -22.85 5.88
N ARG A 682 0.17 -23.17 4.62
CA ARG A 682 -0.34 -22.19 3.65
C ARG A 682 -1.81 -21.91 3.94
N GLU A 683 -2.24 -20.64 3.89
CA GLU A 683 -3.61 -20.13 4.14
C GLU A 683 -4.70 -21.23 4.09
N MET A 684 -5.08 -21.80 5.24
CA MET A 684 -5.84 -23.07 5.31
C MET A 684 -7.20 -23.05 4.58
N TRP A 685 -7.78 -21.86 4.43
CA TRP A 685 -9.07 -21.63 3.77
C TRP A 685 -8.95 -20.83 2.47
N GLY A 686 -7.73 -20.45 2.06
CA GLY A 686 -7.47 -19.89 0.74
C GLY A 686 -7.34 -21.00 -0.31
N GLY A 687 -7.36 -20.63 -1.59
CA GLY A 687 -7.04 -21.53 -2.69
C GLY A 687 -6.64 -20.75 -3.94
N TYR A 688 -6.02 -21.42 -4.91
CA TYR A 688 -5.74 -20.83 -6.22
C TYR A 688 -7.00 -20.62 -7.07
N PHE A 689 -8.10 -21.30 -6.78
CA PHE A 689 -9.36 -21.20 -7.50
C PHE A 689 -10.35 -20.22 -6.86
N ARG A 690 -9.85 -19.02 -6.54
CA ARG A 690 -10.65 -17.89 -6.06
C ARG A 690 -10.16 -16.60 -6.72
N TYR A 691 -11.09 -15.71 -7.07
CA TYR A 691 -10.72 -14.37 -7.49
C TYR A 691 -10.27 -13.51 -6.31
N ARG A 692 -9.40 -12.54 -6.58
CA ARG A 692 -8.98 -11.56 -5.58
C ARG A 692 -10.19 -10.76 -5.10
N MET A 693 -10.24 -10.50 -3.80
CA MET A 693 -11.19 -9.55 -3.24
C MET A 693 -10.75 -8.12 -3.60
N ILE A 694 -11.71 -7.30 -4.04
CA ILE A 694 -11.48 -5.91 -4.46
C ILE A 694 -12.53 -5.02 -3.81
N TYR A 695 -12.07 -4.04 -3.04
CA TYR A 695 -12.88 -3.00 -2.44
C TYR A 695 -12.96 -1.75 -3.33
N PHE A 696 -14.14 -1.13 -3.36
CA PHE A 696 -14.45 0.13 -4.07
C PHE A 696 -15.09 1.09 -3.09
N SER A 697 -14.26 1.79 -2.32
CA SER A 697 -14.73 2.56 -1.15
C SER A 697 -15.49 1.67 -0.16
N ASP A 698 -16.80 1.82 -0.05
CA ASP A 698 -17.69 1.09 0.85
C ASP A 698 -18.23 -0.22 0.26
N LYS A 699 -17.90 -0.52 -1.00
CA LYS A 699 -18.34 -1.72 -1.72
C LYS A 699 -17.25 -2.76 -1.90
N CYS A 700 -17.64 -3.99 -2.19
CA CYS A 700 -16.75 -5.11 -2.50
C CYS A 700 -17.26 -5.92 -3.70
N ASN A 701 -16.36 -6.44 -4.54
CA ASN A 701 -16.73 -7.35 -5.63
C ASN A 701 -17.32 -8.68 -5.13
N LYS A 702 -17.05 -9.04 -3.88
CA LYS A 702 -17.56 -10.23 -3.20
C LYS A 702 -18.60 -9.86 -2.14
N SER A 703 -19.51 -10.79 -1.89
CA SER A 703 -20.50 -10.63 -0.82
C SER A 703 -19.89 -11.05 0.54
N LEU A 704 -20.02 -10.20 1.55
CA LEU A 704 -19.44 -10.37 2.89
C LEU A 704 -20.53 -10.25 3.96
N SER A 705 -20.41 -11.03 5.03
CA SER A 705 -21.29 -10.96 6.21
C SER A 705 -20.51 -10.45 7.42
N PRO A 706 -20.95 -9.40 8.14
CA PRO A 706 -20.22 -8.89 9.29
C PRO A 706 -20.31 -9.86 10.49
N LEU A 707 -19.19 -10.03 11.21
CA LEU A 707 -19.12 -10.88 12.40
C LEU A 707 -18.68 -10.09 13.63
N VAL A 708 -17.62 -9.31 13.53
CA VAL A 708 -17.17 -8.38 14.59
C VAL A 708 -16.99 -7.00 13.98
N ILE A 709 -17.57 -5.97 14.61
CA ILE A 709 -17.37 -4.56 14.22
C ILE A 709 -17.18 -3.74 15.49
N ALA A 710 -16.11 -2.93 15.55
CA ALA A 710 -15.80 -2.04 16.66
C ALA A 710 -15.78 -2.78 18.03
N GLY A 711 -15.22 -3.98 18.04
CA GLY A 711 -15.15 -4.84 19.23
C GLY A 711 -16.48 -5.45 19.69
N ASN A 712 -17.57 -5.30 18.92
CA ASN A 712 -18.85 -5.92 19.19
C ASN A 712 -19.13 -7.08 18.23
N LEU A 713 -19.67 -8.16 18.77
CA LEU A 713 -20.13 -9.32 18.01
C LEU A 713 -21.50 -9.01 17.39
N VAL A 714 -21.56 -8.89 16.07
CA VAL A 714 -22.74 -8.38 15.35
C VAL A 714 -23.89 -9.38 15.45
N GLY A 715 -25.01 -8.97 16.04
CA GLY A 715 -26.20 -9.82 16.17
C GLY A 715 -26.20 -10.80 17.36
N PHE A 716 -25.22 -10.70 18.27
CA PHE A 716 -25.11 -11.54 19.47
C PHE A 716 -25.01 -10.67 20.74
N ALA A 717 -25.30 -11.25 21.91
CA ALA A 717 -25.13 -10.57 23.19
C ALA A 717 -23.65 -10.26 23.50
N THR A 718 -23.36 -9.10 24.09
CA THR A 718 -22.00 -8.67 24.47
C THR A 718 -21.44 -9.56 25.59
N LEU A 719 -20.19 -10.01 25.46
CA LEU A 719 -19.50 -10.88 26.43
C LEU A 719 -18.24 -10.21 26.98
N THR A 720 -17.92 -10.49 28.26
CA THR A 720 -16.75 -9.95 28.97
C THR A 720 -15.51 -10.86 28.88
N THR A 721 -15.65 -12.09 28.38
CA THR A 721 -14.70 -13.21 28.57
C THR A 721 -14.02 -13.71 27.28
N GLY A 722 -14.27 -13.07 26.13
CA GLY A 722 -13.79 -13.50 24.81
C GLY A 722 -14.69 -14.58 24.17
N VAL A 723 -14.48 -14.88 22.89
CA VAL A 723 -15.33 -15.81 22.12
C VAL A 723 -14.53 -16.84 21.34
N VAL A 724 -15.12 -18.00 21.08
CA VAL A 724 -14.63 -18.99 20.14
C VAL A 724 -15.55 -19.00 18.92
N LEU A 725 -15.00 -18.68 17.76
CA LEU A 725 -15.70 -18.82 16.49
C LEU A 725 -15.49 -20.24 15.98
N SER A 726 -16.58 -21.01 15.95
CA SER A 726 -16.61 -22.37 15.45
C SER A 726 -17.26 -22.37 14.07
N PHE A 727 -16.51 -22.78 13.06
CA PHE A 727 -17.00 -22.84 11.69
C PHE A 727 -17.47 -24.26 11.38
N LYS A 728 -18.78 -24.42 11.17
CA LYS A 728 -19.42 -25.70 10.86
C LYS A 728 -19.95 -25.70 9.43
N GLN A 729 -19.86 -26.84 8.77
CA GLN A 729 -20.41 -27.02 7.44
C GLN A 729 -21.85 -27.51 7.50
N LYS A 730 -22.76 -26.90 6.72
CA LYS A 730 -24.12 -27.39 6.51
C LYS A 730 -24.27 -27.92 5.09
N SER A 731 -24.58 -29.19 4.95
CA SER A 731 -24.97 -29.79 3.66
C SER A 731 -26.38 -29.33 3.28
N LEU A 732 -26.53 -28.60 2.17
CA LEU A 732 -27.81 -28.34 1.54
C LEU A 732 -28.08 -29.45 0.52
N SER A 733 -29.10 -30.27 0.78
CA SER A 733 -29.59 -31.28 -0.16
C SER A 733 -30.46 -30.61 -1.23
N GLY A 734 -29.86 -30.22 -2.36
CA GLY A 734 -30.58 -29.69 -3.52
C GLY A 734 -30.08 -30.31 -4.83
N LYS A 735 -30.99 -30.89 -5.62
CA LYS A 735 -30.69 -31.35 -6.99
C LYS A 735 -30.52 -30.13 -7.89
N LEU A 736 -29.29 -29.80 -8.27
CA LEU A 736 -29.02 -28.96 -9.44
C LEU A 736 -29.09 -29.85 -10.70
N SER A 737 -30.02 -29.52 -11.60
CA SER A 737 -30.29 -30.25 -12.84
C SER A 737 -29.14 -30.09 -13.83
N GLY A 738 -28.45 -31.19 -14.17
CA GLY A 738 -27.47 -31.23 -15.27
C GLY A 738 -26.16 -31.98 -14.96
N LEU A 739 -26.27 -33.29 -14.69
CA LEU A 739 -25.25 -34.37 -14.79
C LEU A 739 -23.81 -34.22 -14.23
N ALA A 740 -23.50 -35.18 -13.35
CA ALA A 740 -22.21 -35.84 -13.06
C ALA A 740 -21.12 -35.13 -12.22
N ALA A 741 -21.47 -34.15 -11.39
CA ALA A 741 -20.71 -33.86 -10.19
C ALA A 741 -21.68 -33.75 -9.00
N THR A 742 -21.77 -34.81 -8.19
CA THR A 742 -22.44 -34.78 -6.88
C THR A 742 -21.61 -33.95 -5.89
N GLY A 743 -21.53 -32.64 -6.11
CA GLY A 743 -21.08 -31.70 -5.11
C GLY A 743 -22.29 -31.21 -4.33
N ALA A 744 -22.45 -31.65 -3.08
CA ALA A 744 -23.40 -31.01 -2.18
C ALA A 744 -23.14 -29.49 -2.17
N VAL A 745 -24.18 -28.67 -2.30
CA VAL A 745 -24.05 -27.24 -1.98
C VAL A 745 -23.85 -27.21 -0.47
N ARG A 746 -22.71 -26.71 -0.01
CA ARG A 746 -22.37 -26.71 1.41
C ARG A 746 -22.15 -25.27 1.85
N ALA A 747 -23.00 -24.77 2.75
CA ALA A 747 -22.89 -23.42 3.30
C ALA A 747 -22.09 -23.45 4.61
N LEU A 748 -21.32 -22.39 4.88
CA LEU A 748 -20.54 -22.25 6.09
C LEU A 748 -21.38 -21.55 7.18
N GLN A 749 -21.60 -22.22 8.30
CA GLN A 749 -22.30 -21.66 9.47
C GLN A 749 -21.27 -21.30 10.54
N VAL A 750 -21.27 -20.03 10.95
CA VAL A 750 -20.49 -19.57 12.10
C VAL A 750 -21.33 -19.73 13.36
N GLU A 751 -20.83 -20.55 14.28
CA GLU A 751 -21.33 -20.66 15.64
C GLU A 751 -20.39 -19.90 16.56
N VAL A 752 -20.95 -18.99 17.37
CA VAL A 752 -20.17 -18.23 18.33
C VAL A 752 -20.39 -18.84 19.71
N LEU A 753 -19.30 -19.23 20.36
CA LEU A 753 -19.30 -19.88 21.67
C LEU A 753 -18.60 -18.97 22.70
N ASP A 754 -19.08 -18.97 23.95
CA ASP A 754 -18.34 -18.37 25.06
C ASP A 754 -17.00 -19.10 25.26
N ARG A 755 -15.92 -18.35 25.47
CA ARG A 755 -14.57 -18.93 25.58
C ARG A 755 -14.40 -19.85 26.79
N ILE A 756 -15.05 -19.52 27.91
CA ILE A 756 -14.92 -20.24 29.18
C ILE A 756 -15.89 -21.41 29.22
N THR A 757 -17.18 -21.16 28.99
CA THR A 757 -18.22 -22.20 29.14
C THR A 757 -18.32 -23.10 27.91
N ARG A 758 -17.81 -22.66 26.75
CA ARG A 758 -17.96 -23.31 25.43
C ARG A 758 -19.42 -23.46 24.99
N GLU A 759 -20.36 -22.74 25.61
CA GLU A 759 -21.78 -22.74 25.24
C GLU A 759 -22.09 -21.69 24.15
N PRO A 760 -23.10 -21.91 23.29
CA PRO A 760 -23.49 -20.94 22.27
C PRO A 760 -23.93 -19.59 22.85
N VAL A 761 -23.40 -18.51 22.27
CA VAL A 761 -23.78 -17.14 22.64
C VAL A 761 -25.18 -16.84 22.12
N PRO A 762 -26.10 -16.32 22.95
CA PRO A 762 -27.47 -16.05 22.52
C PRO A 762 -27.52 -14.97 21.44
N GLN A 763 -28.29 -15.23 20.38
CA GLN A 763 -28.54 -14.26 19.31
C GLN A 763 -29.56 -13.21 19.77
N LEU A 764 -29.31 -11.96 19.39
CA LEU A 764 -30.25 -10.87 19.66
C LEU A 764 -31.39 -10.87 18.63
N PRO A 765 -32.60 -10.38 18.97
CA PRO A 765 -33.67 -10.20 18.01
C PRO A 765 -33.22 -9.36 16.80
N GLY A 766 -33.44 -9.86 15.57
CA GLY A 766 -32.98 -9.22 14.33
C GLY A 766 -31.49 -9.41 14.02
N GLY A 767 -30.74 -10.16 14.83
CA GLY A 767 -29.30 -10.39 14.66
C GLY A 767 -28.92 -11.12 13.36
N GLU A 768 -29.83 -11.91 12.77
CA GLU A 768 -29.61 -12.52 11.44
C GLU A 768 -29.64 -11.49 10.30
N GLN A 769 -30.56 -10.51 10.35
CA GLN A 769 -30.61 -9.42 9.36
C GLN A 769 -29.35 -8.55 9.39
N LEU A 770 -28.82 -8.28 10.58
CA LEU A 770 -27.56 -7.53 10.73
C LEU A 770 -26.34 -8.27 10.17
N ARG A 771 -26.44 -9.59 10.00
CA ARG A 771 -25.40 -10.46 9.43
C ARG A 771 -25.73 -10.92 8.01
N ALA A 772 -26.69 -10.29 7.34
CA ALA A 772 -26.97 -10.61 5.94
C ALA A 772 -25.73 -10.35 5.06
N PHE A 773 -25.48 -11.25 4.11
CA PHE A 773 -24.42 -11.07 3.13
C PHE A 773 -24.70 -9.85 2.24
N THR A 774 -23.71 -8.98 2.09
CA THR A 774 -23.83 -7.75 1.31
C THR A 774 -22.57 -7.47 0.49
N ARG A 775 -22.73 -6.78 -0.63
CA ARG A 775 -21.63 -6.20 -1.42
C ARG A 775 -21.27 -4.77 -0.98
N GLU A 776 -21.90 -4.28 0.09
CA GLU A 776 -21.68 -2.94 0.67
C GLU A 776 -21.17 -3.06 2.12
N PRO A 777 -20.05 -3.78 2.37
CA PRO A 777 -19.56 -4.02 3.73
C PRO A 777 -19.22 -2.74 4.48
N GLY A 778 -18.75 -1.69 3.80
CA GLY A 778 -18.41 -0.41 4.42
C GLY A 778 -19.63 0.33 4.96
N VAL A 779 -20.78 0.24 4.28
CA VAL A 779 -22.05 0.82 4.76
C VAL A 779 -22.47 0.17 6.07
N VAL A 780 -22.38 -1.15 6.15
CA VAL A 780 -22.74 -1.90 7.37
C VAL A 780 -21.79 -1.56 8.52
N VAL A 781 -20.49 -1.42 8.25
CA VAL A 781 -19.51 -0.96 9.25
C VAL A 781 -19.86 0.42 9.79
N ALA A 782 -20.13 1.39 8.90
CA ALA A 782 -20.45 2.76 9.29
C ALA A 782 -21.71 2.81 10.17
N GLN A 783 -22.77 2.09 9.78
CA GLN A 783 -24.02 2.01 10.54
C GLN A 783 -23.81 1.40 11.94
N GLN A 784 -23.04 0.31 12.03
CA GLN A 784 -22.77 -0.33 13.34
C GLN A 784 -21.92 0.57 14.23
N LYS A 785 -20.89 1.22 13.68
CA LYS A 785 -20.07 2.20 14.43
C LYS A 785 -20.91 3.36 14.98
N ALA A 786 -21.79 3.93 14.16
CA ALA A 786 -22.69 5.01 14.59
C ALA A 786 -23.59 4.56 15.75
N ARG A 787 -24.20 3.37 15.64
CA ARG A 787 -25.03 2.80 16.71
C ARG A 787 -24.26 2.58 18.02
N VAL A 788 -23.03 2.09 17.93
CA VAL A 788 -22.16 1.89 19.11
C VAL A 788 -21.80 3.23 19.75
N ALA A 789 -21.51 4.26 18.95
CA ALA A 789 -21.23 5.61 19.42
C ALA A 789 -22.43 6.22 20.18
N GLU A 790 -23.64 6.11 19.62
CA GLU A 790 -24.88 6.60 20.25
C GLU A 790 -25.15 5.91 21.60
N GLN A 791 -24.98 4.58 21.67
CA GLN A 791 -25.14 3.82 22.91
C GLN A 791 -24.15 4.26 23.99
N GLN A 792 -22.91 4.58 23.60
CA GLN A 792 -21.91 5.08 24.53
C GLN A 792 -22.19 6.50 24.98
N LEU A 793 -22.59 7.38 24.07
CA LEU A 793 -22.99 8.74 24.42
C LEU A 793 -24.13 8.70 25.44
N ALA A 794 -25.13 7.84 25.23
CA ALA A 794 -26.22 7.64 26.17
C ALA A 794 -25.74 7.10 27.54
N ARG A 795 -24.80 6.15 27.56
CA ARG A 795 -24.20 5.64 28.81
C ARG A 795 -23.38 6.71 29.54
N ALA A 796 -22.58 7.48 28.81
CA ALA A 796 -21.78 8.56 29.35
C ALA A 796 -22.68 9.64 29.93
N GLN A 797 -23.73 10.06 29.21
CA GLN A 797 -24.76 10.98 29.69
C GLN A 797 -25.48 10.44 30.94
N ALA A 798 -25.81 9.15 30.99
CA ALA A 798 -26.44 8.51 32.14
C ALA A 798 -25.49 8.35 33.35
N ALA A 799 -24.17 8.33 33.12
CA ALA A 799 -23.14 8.26 34.16
C ALA A 799 -22.78 9.63 34.75
N ILE A 800 -23.24 10.74 34.15
CA ILE A 800 -23.12 12.07 34.75
C ILE A 800 -24.06 12.13 35.96
N PRO A 801 -23.55 12.32 37.19
CA PRO A 801 -24.39 12.44 38.37
C PRO A 801 -25.35 13.63 38.23
N ALA A 802 -26.61 13.47 38.64
CA ALA A 802 -27.59 14.57 38.65
C ALA A 802 -27.08 15.81 39.42
N SER A 803 -26.21 15.60 40.42
CA SER A 803 -25.56 16.65 41.20
C SER A 803 -24.58 17.52 40.39
N TRP A 804 -24.05 17.02 39.27
CA TRP A 804 -23.15 17.79 38.39
C TRP A 804 -23.93 18.81 37.57
N LEU A 805 -25.14 18.45 37.13
CA LEU A 805 -26.07 19.35 36.44
C LEU A 805 -26.59 20.44 37.39
N GLU A 806 -26.85 20.12 38.65
CA GLU A 806 -27.18 21.11 39.69
C GLU A 806 -26.01 22.05 40.01
N GLN A 807 -24.77 21.56 40.07
CA GLN A 807 -23.57 22.39 40.30
C GLN A 807 -23.27 23.33 39.13
N VAL A 808 -23.43 22.87 37.88
CA VAL A 808 -23.26 23.74 36.71
C VAL A 808 -24.35 24.82 36.67
N LEU A 809 -25.60 24.47 36.95
CA LEU A 809 -26.72 25.43 36.98
C LEU A 809 -26.64 26.41 38.16
N THR A 810 -26.08 26.02 39.30
CA THR A 810 -25.84 26.92 40.45
C THR A 810 -24.57 27.75 40.33
N SER A 811 -23.64 27.40 39.42
CA SER A 811 -22.45 28.23 39.12
C SER A 811 -22.71 29.32 38.06
N ILE A 812 -23.84 29.27 37.37
CA ILE A 812 -24.27 30.23 36.33
C ILE A 812 -25.37 31.19 36.86
N ALA A 813 -25.89 30.94 38.07
CA ALA A 813 -26.76 31.85 38.83
C ALA A 813 -25.94 32.61 39.87
#